data_AF-A0A8S2XIE3-F1
#
_entry.id   AF-A0A8S2XIE3-F1
#
_cell.length_a   1.000
_cell.length_b   1.000
_cell.length_c   1.000
_cell.angle_alpha   90.00
_cell.angle_beta   90.00
_cell.angle_gamma   90.00
#
_symmetry.space_group_name_H-M   'P 1'
#
loop_
_entity.id
_entity.type
_entity.pdbx_description
1 polymer ?
#
loop_
_entity_poly.entity_id
_entity_poly.type
_entity_poly.pdbx_seq_one_letter_code
_entity_poly.pdbx_strand_id
1 'polypeptide(L)'
;DAIEQTNYPPENNHPTNSIISIVNNDFDELDPSYIYSKLLVEIILKIEYDDQAKKESFNYCRQYYADNKATVKAIDEFENDYNNHSPIWWYTKESTVYRLLSSAVKAHDANMIIKMGFFMQDLHREIKKIYYETDRTTKVTLYRGHGMLADEFEKFRKRQGEVVAFNWFLSTSTDQEVAMTFANTAILDHAIIGILFEIEIDPSICSIPFACLNNHSYYLQAENEVLISSHSLCRIVKINKIEDRLWIVNLVLTSDMHEQSKFLTNHIRSEIYCVTHWHSLATILQKMGKYDTAVKVLQKIMEITDGSDDEKLMNLLSSNYNNIGLMIDSMEKYSEALSWYTEALEISKNCLSSDHTSLATIYNNIGMVHRSLGDYTLALSNCEIALDIRLKSSSSNDTSLSNVYCNLGMIYESKGDYSEALSYYEKAYEIQKSSLPPHHPFFTASYYNFGGIYSLLGDYSNALLYYTKAVEIQEKCLPADHPSLAFTYSNIGYVYQLMGKYTIALSYFEEALKIQENISESNLLSLATTYNNIGLVHRFMENYPIALAYLDKTLVIEEKCLPLDHPSLAYTYNNLGTIYQSMKEYPTALEYYGKTLKIWQKSLPSNHSSKLATIHNNIGSMYDCMEDYEQALVYYTKAIEIQKSLSCSNPLDPASTYNNIGETYRAMGDHSKALSYYQKALEIEQKHLSSSHPSLATTISNMAVAFEGNKQYEQAFEHAERAVDILCHSLGPNHSQTIINKNYRDQLREKLLPLN
;
A
#
# COMPACT_ATOMS: atom_id res chain seq x y z
N ASP A 1 17.94 23.29 4.96
CA ASP A 1 19.02 22.33 4.64
C ASP A 1 18.74 20.94 5.18
N ALA A 2 18.65 20.70 6.50
CA ALA A 2 18.25 19.38 7.05
C ALA A 2 16.77 18.95 6.79
N ILE A 3 16.04 19.63 5.89
CA ILE A 3 14.59 19.47 5.69
C ILE A 3 14.29 18.28 4.74
N GLU A 4 15.15 17.99 3.77
CA GLU A 4 14.95 16.91 2.80
C GLU A 4 15.38 15.54 3.33
N GLN A 5 16.41 15.49 4.17
CA GLN A 5 17.09 14.24 4.54
C GLN A 5 16.44 13.44 5.69
N THR A 6 15.43 13.99 6.40
CA THR A 6 14.76 13.28 7.51
C THR A 6 13.30 12.94 7.27
N ASN A 7 12.67 13.47 6.23
CA ASN A 7 11.24 13.25 6.05
C ASN A 7 10.98 11.84 5.50
N TYR A 8 9.91 11.23 5.99
CA TYR A 8 9.12 10.32 5.17
C TYR A 8 8.41 11.25 4.18
N PRO A 9 8.83 11.40 2.89
CA PRO A 9 7.82 11.73 1.90
C PRO A 9 6.74 10.65 2.05
N PRO A 10 5.44 10.96 1.94
CA PRO A 10 4.47 9.89 1.69
C PRO A 10 5.03 9.09 0.53
N GLU A 11 5.30 7.80 0.74
CA GLU A 11 6.08 7.03 -0.21
C GLU A 11 5.52 7.23 -1.60
N ASN A 12 6.40 7.36 -2.58
CA ASN A 12 6.05 7.27 -4.00
C ASN A 12 5.66 5.83 -4.39
N ASN A 13 4.84 5.20 -3.54
CA ASN A 13 3.56 4.61 -3.91
C ASN A 13 2.70 5.65 -4.67
N HIS A 14 3.22 6.12 -5.81
CA HIS A 14 2.36 6.39 -6.95
C HIS A 14 1.45 5.16 -7.07
N PRO A 15 0.16 5.31 -7.41
CA PRO A 15 -0.61 4.16 -7.82
C PRO A 15 0.17 3.48 -8.96
N THR A 16 0.74 2.31 -8.68
CA THR A 16 1.25 1.42 -9.73
C THR A 16 0.14 1.27 -10.74
N ASN A 17 0.45 1.14 -12.04
CA ASN A 17 -0.57 1.16 -13.10
C ASN A 17 -1.63 0.02 -13.01
N SER A 18 -1.59 -0.81 -11.97
CA SER A 18 -2.73 -1.45 -11.33
C SER A 18 -3.67 -0.45 -10.62
N ILE A 19 -4.83 -0.14 -11.20
CA ILE A 19 -5.96 0.45 -10.45
C ILE A 19 -6.44 -0.54 -9.39
N ILE A 20 -5.85 -0.50 -8.19
CA ILE A 20 -6.25 -1.30 -7.02
C ILE A 20 -5.91 -0.54 -5.72
N SER A 21 -6.61 0.55 -5.45
CA SER A 21 -6.93 0.96 -4.08
C SER A 21 -8.44 0.95 -3.91
N ILE A 22 -9.00 -0.24 -3.67
CA ILE A 22 -10.45 -0.42 -3.61
C ILE A 22 -10.93 -0.16 -2.18
N VAL A 23 -11.43 1.07 -2.00
CA VAL A 23 -12.61 1.49 -1.21
C VAL A 23 -12.66 1.12 0.28
N ASN A 24 -12.91 2.13 1.13
CA ASN A 24 -13.80 2.07 2.30
C ASN A 24 -13.75 3.41 3.05
N ASN A 25 -14.83 3.95 3.64
CA ASN A 25 -16.23 3.50 3.64
C ASN A 25 -17.08 4.60 2.92
N ASP A 26 -18.25 5.13 3.32
CA ASP A 26 -19.22 4.84 4.40
C ASP A 26 -20.69 5.08 3.94
N PHE A 27 -21.62 4.75 4.84
CA PHE A 27 -23.08 4.74 4.76
C PHE A 27 -23.65 3.59 3.91
N ASP A 28 -24.10 2.53 4.62
CA ASP A 28 -24.81 1.35 4.09
C ASP A 28 -23.95 0.36 3.25
N GLU A 29 -22.62 0.53 3.19
CA GLU A 29 -21.75 -0.27 2.32
C GLU A 29 -21.36 -1.66 2.88
N LEU A 30 -21.45 -2.66 2.00
CA LEU A 30 -20.88 -3.99 2.21
C LEU A 30 -19.37 -3.94 2.03
N ASP A 31 -18.64 -4.50 3.00
CA ASP A 31 -17.18 -4.68 2.97
C ASP A 31 -16.68 -5.03 1.54
N PRO A 32 -15.72 -4.29 0.95
CA PRO A 32 -15.18 -4.60 -0.38
C PRO A 32 -14.58 -6.01 -0.46
N SER A 33 -14.14 -6.58 0.67
CA SER A 33 -13.77 -8.00 0.76
C SER A 33 -14.91 -8.92 0.35
N TYR A 34 -16.18 -8.55 0.59
CA TYR A 34 -17.36 -9.24 0.06
C TYR A 34 -17.49 -9.11 -1.46
N ILE A 35 -17.24 -7.94 -2.06
CA ILE A 35 -17.29 -7.81 -3.53
C ILE A 35 -16.25 -8.74 -4.16
N TYR A 36 -15.02 -8.73 -3.63
CA TYR A 36 -13.98 -9.64 -4.10
C TYR A 36 -14.28 -11.11 -3.82
N SER A 37 -14.75 -11.46 -2.63
CA SER A 37 -15.11 -12.85 -2.26
C SER A 37 -16.29 -13.37 -3.08
N LYS A 38 -17.27 -12.51 -3.38
CA LYS A 38 -18.38 -12.80 -4.27
C LYS A 38 -17.90 -13.06 -5.70
N LEU A 39 -17.01 -12.21 -6.23
CA LEU A 39 -16.44 -12.41 -7.56
C LEU A 39 -15.56 -13.67 -7.62
N LEU A 40 -14.77 -13.95 -6.57
CA LEU A 40 -13.99 -15.17 -6.40
C LEU A 40 -14.87 -16.42 -6.50
N VAL A 41 -15.99 -16.47 -5.78
CA VAL A 41 -16.93 -17.60 -5.85
C VAL A 41 -17.73 -17.61 -7.15
N GLU A 42 -18.14 -16.47 -7.71
CA GLU A 42 -18.74 -16.37 -9.06
C GLU A 42 -17.81 -16.94 -10.14
N ILE A 43 -16.48 -16.87 -9.95
CA ILE A 43 -15.47 -17.47 -10.83
C ILE A 43 -15.31 -18.96 -10.53
N ILE A 44 -15.12 -19.36 -9.26
CA ILE A 44 -14.94 -20.77 -8.86
C ILE A 44 -16.12 -21.64 -9.30
N LEU A 45 -17.36 -21.15 -9.19
CA LEU A 45 -18.57 -21.86 -9.64
C LEU A 45 -18.63 -22.07 -11.17
N LYS A 46 -17.78 -21.39 -11.95
CA LYS A 46 -17.66 -21.52 -13.42
C LYS A 46 -16.39 -22.25 -13.87
N ILE A 47 -15.47 -22.55 -12.96
CA ILE A 47 -14.28 -23.36 -13.27
C ILE A 47 -14.71 -24.81 -13.53
N GLU A 48 -14.09 -25.43 -14.52
CA GLU A 48 -14.22 -26.86 -14.78
C GLU A 48 -13.12 -27.62 -14.01
N TYR A 49 -13.53 -28.65 -13.27
CA TYR A 49 -12.63 -29.51 -12.49
C TYR A 49 -12.61 -30.92 -13.10
N ASP A 50 -11.49 -31.27 -13.72
CA ASP A 50 -11.23 -32.64 -14.15
C ASP A 50 -10.97 -33.59 -12.96
N ASP A 51 -10.96 -34.89 -13.22
CA ASP A 51 -10.79 -35.90 -12.16
C ASP A 51 -9.39 -35.89 -11.53
N GLN A 52 -8.38 -35.37 -12.25
CA GLN A 52 -7.03 -35.17 -11.74
C GLN A 52 -6.99 -34.03 -10.70
N ALA A 53 -7.64 -32.91 -10.98
CA ALA A 53 -7.80 -31.79 -10.07
C ALA A 53 -8.58 -32.18 -8.81
N LYS A 54 -9.64 -32.99 -8.93
CA LYS A 54 -10.35 -33.56 -7.77
C LYS A 54 -9.41 -34.41 -6.90
N LYS A 55 -8.63 -35.30 -7.51
CA LYS A 55 -7.66 -36.16 -6.82
C LYS A 55 -6.56 -35.37 -6.09
N GLU A 56 -6.06 -34.31 -6.72
CA GLU A 56 -5.15 -33.36 -6.08
C GLU A 56 -5.78 -32.65 -4.88
N SER A 57 -7.06 -32.29 -4.95
CA SER A 57 -7.77 -31.66 -3.84
C SER A 57 -7.92 -32.59 -2.65
N PHE A 58 -8.23 -33.88 -2.86
CA PHE A 58 -8.25 -34.87 -1.78
C PHE A 58 -6.85 -35.04 -1.16
N ASN A 59 -5.80 -35.13 -1.99
CA ASN A 59 -4.42 -35.22 -1.50
C ASN A 59 -3.98 -33.99 -0.70
N TYR A 60 -4.37 -32.79 -1.13
CA TYR A 60 -4.13 -31.55 -0.38
C TYR A 60 -4.85 -31.57 0.98
N CYS A 61 -6.12 -32.00 1.02
CA CYS A 61 -6.87 -32.13 2.27
C CYS A 61 -6.23 -33.14 3.23
N ARG A 62 -5.73 -34.28 2.72
CA ARG A 62 -4.97 -35.27 3.52
C ARG A 62 -3.71 -34.66 4.14
N GLN A 63 -2.94 -33.89 3.37
CA GLN A 63 -1.71 -33.26 3.83
C GLN A 63 -1.98 -32.16 4.87
N TYR A 64 -2.97 -31.29 4.62
CA TYR A 64 -3.35 -30.21 5.53
C TYR A 64 -3.76 -30.73 6.92
N TYR A 65 -4.41 -31.90 6.98
CA TYR A 65 -4.87 -32.51 8.22
C TYR A 65 -4.10 -33.77 8.61
N ALA A 66 -2.83 -33.90 8.19
CA ALA A 66 -2.01 -35.10 8.44
C ALA A 66 -1.95 -35.50 9.94
N ASP A 67 -1.98 -34.53 10.85
CA ASP A 67 -1.97 -34.75 12.30
C ASP A 67 -3.30 -35.31 12.85
N ASN A 68 -4.42 -35.14 12.14
CA ASN A 68 -5.74 -35.60 12.55
C ASN A 68 -6.19 -36.82 11.74
N LYS A 69 -5.81 -38.00 12.24
CA LYS A 69 -6.14 -39.31 11.62
C LYS A 69 -7.64 -39.55 11.40
N ALA A 70 -8.51 -39.00 12.25
CA ALA A 70 -9.96 -39.14 12.09
C ALA A 70 -10.47 -38.30 10.90
N THR A 71 -9.95 -37.08 10.76
CA THR A 71 -10.19 -36.21 9.60
C THR A 71 -9.67 -36.84 8.31
N VAL A 72 -8.45 -37.38 8.29
CA VAL A 72 -7.87 -38.06 7.11
C VAL A 72 -8.75 -39.25 6.68
N LYS A 73 -9.14 -40.12 7.62
CA LYS A 73 -10.04 -41.25 7.31
C LYS A 73 -11.39 -40.80 6.71
N ALA A 74 -11.94 -39.70 7.22
CA ALA A 74 -13.18 -39.14 6.68
C ALA A 74 -13.00 -38.51 5.29
N ILE A 75 -11.80 -38.02 4.95
CA ILE A 75 -11.45 -37.59 3.58
C ILE A 75 -11.33 -38.80 2.65
N ASP A 76 -10.76 -39.92 3.12
CA ASP A 76 -10.70 -41.17 2.36
C ASP A 76 -12.10 -41.75 2.10
N GLU A 77 -12.98 -41.76 3.09
CA GLU A 77 -14.40 -42.14 2.92
C GLU A 77 -15.10 -41.21 1.92
N PHE A 78 -14.82 -39.90 1.98
CA PHE A 78 -15.38 -38.91 1.06
C PHE A 78 -14.90 -39.10 -0.38
N GLU A 79 -13.61 -39.35 -0.64
CA GLU A 79 -13.12 -39.60 -2.01
C GLU A 79 -13.71 -40.88 -2.62
N ASN A 80 -13.78 -41.97 -1.86
CA ASN A 80 -14.24 -43.26 -2.37
C ASN A 80 -15.76 -43.30 -2.63
N ASP A 81 -16.57 -42.72 -1.74
CA ASP A 81 -18.03 -42.78 -1.81
C ASP A 81 -18.68 -41.49 -2.34
N TYR A 82 -17.91 -40.52 -2.86
CA TYR A 82 -18.46 -39.23 -3.32
C TYR A 82 -19.64 -39.41 -4.27
N ASN A 83 -19.43 -40.18 -5.35
CA ASN A 83 -20.40 -40.37 -6.43
C ASN A 83 -21.61 -41.23 -6.03
N ASN A 84 -21.59 -41.86 -4.85
CA ASN A 84 -22.69 -42.72 -4.36
C ASN A 84 -23.80 -41.91 -3.67
N HIS A 85 -23.55 -40.63 -3.36
CA HIS A 85 -24.46 -39.76 -2.62
C HIS A 85 -24.49 -38.33 -3.20
N SER A 86 -25.51 -37.55 -2.86
CA SER A 86 -25.60 -36.15 -3.26
C SER A 86 -24.59 -35.26 -2.51
N PRO A 87 -24.04 -34.20 -3.13
CA PRO A 87 -23.35 -33.11 -2.45
C PRO A 87 -24.08 -32.60 -1.20
N ILE A 88 -25.41 -32.44 -1.24
CA ILE A 88 -26.22 -32.06 -0.06
C ILE A 88 -26.11 -33.09 1.07
N TRP A 89 -26.15 -34.39 0.76
CA TRP A 89 -26.00 -35.46 1.75
C TRP A 89 -24.62 -35.41 2.40
N TRP A 90 -23.55 -35.15 1.63
CA TRP A 90 -22.20 -35.00 2.16
C TRP A 90 -21.98 -33.73 3.00
N TYR A 91 -22.67 -32.64 2.66
CA TYR A 91 -22.64 -31.38 3.41
C TYR A 91 -23.37 -31.49 4.76
N THR A 92 -24.47 -32.25 4.80
CA THR A 92 -25.33 -32.39 5.99
C THR A 92 -24.96 -33.56 6.90
N LYS A 93 -24.36 -34.63 6.36
CA LYS A 93 -23.72 -35.68 7.16
C LYS A 93 -22.77 -35.04 8.16
N GLU A 94 -22.62 -35.63 9.35
CA GLU A 94 -21.78 -35.20 10.49
C GLU A 94 -20.27 -35.25 10.16
N SER A 95 -19.89 -34.58 9.08
CA SER A 95 -18.75 -34.91 8.26
C SER A 95 -17.67 -33.86 8.38
N THR A 96 -16.49 -34.29 7.98
CA THR A 96 -15.33 -33.43 7.83
C THR A 96 -15.54 -32.36 6.75
N VAL A 97 -16.43 -32.57 5.76
CA VAL A 97 -16.61 -31.69 4.60
C VAL A 97 -17.21 -30.33 4.99
N TYR A 98 -18.26 -30.30 5.80
CA TYR A 98 -18.81 -29.05 6.34
C TYR A 98 -17.76 -28.27 7.14
N ARG A 99 -17.03 -28.96 8.01
CA ARG A 99 -16.01 -28.36 8.89
C ARG A 99 -14.80 -27.85 8.10
N LEU A 100 -14.34 -28.60 7.10
CA LEU A 100 -13.30 -28.19 6.13
C LEU A 100 -13.65 -26.84 5.50
N LEU A 101 -14.83 -26.77 4.89
CA LEU A 101 -15.31 -25.60 4.16
C LEU A 101 -15.56 -24.41 5.10
N SER A 102 -16.24 -24.64 6.22
CA SER A 102 -16.51 -23.60 7.22
C SER A 102 -15.21 -23.03 7.83
N SER A 103 -14.21 -23.89 8.11
CA SER A 103 -12.92 -23.46 8.62
C SER A 103 -12.11 -22.69 7.58
N ALA A 104 -12.07 -23.17 6.33
CA ALA A 104 -11.39 -22.50 5.23
C ALA A 104 -11.93 -21.08 4.99
N VAL A 105 -13.26 -20.93 5.00
CA VAL A 105 -13.92 -19.63 4.82
C VAL A 105 -13.64 -18.70 5.99
N LYS A 106 -13.75 -19.16 7.24
CA LYS A 106 -13.40 -18.36 8.43
C LYS A 106 -11.94 -17.90 8.40
N ALA A 107 -11.03 -18.78 7.98
CA ALA A 107 -9.60 -18.47 7.85
C ALA A 107 -9.24 -17.65 6.59
N HIS A 108 -10.21 -17.36 5.71
CA HIS A 108 -9.97 -16.73 4.40
C HIS A 108 -8.87 -17.48 3.59
N ASP A 109 -8.88 -18.81 3.69
CA ASP A 109 -7.95 -19.72 3.02
C ASP A 109 -8.38 -19.97 1.58
N ALA A 110 -7.91 -19.09 0.70
CA ALA A 110 -8.14 -19.18 -0.73
C ALA A 110 -7.67 -20.52 -1.33
N ASN A 111 -6.59 -21.14 -0.83
CA ASN A 111 -6.10 -22.42 -1.37
C ASN A 111 -7.12 -23.53 -1.13
N MET A 112 -7.60 -23.66 0.10
CA MET A 112 -8.59 -24.67 0.47
C MET A 112 -9.93 -24.43 -0.24
N ILE A 113 -10.38 -23.17 -0.37
CA ILE A 113 -11.60 -22.81 -1.11
C ILE A 113 -11.50 -23.20 -2.59
N ILE A 114 -10.36 -22.92 -3.24
CA ILE A 114 -10.13 -23.31 -4.65
C ILE A 114 -10.07 -24.84 -4.81
N LYS A 115 -9.34 -25.54 -3.93
CA LYS A 115 -9.26 -27.01 -3.99
C LYS A 115 -10.63 -27.67 -3.78
N MET A 116 -11.47 -27.13 -2.90
CA MET A 116 -12.84 -27.63 -2.68
C MET A 116 -13.88 -27.07 -3.67
N GLY A 117 -13.47 -26.29 -4.67
CA GLY A 117 -14.36 -25.61 -5.61
C GLY A 117 -15.26 -26.54 -6.43
N PHE A 118 -14.81 -27.77 -6.74
CA PHE A 118 -15.64 -28.78 -7.40
C PHE A 118 -16.90 -29.12 -6.57
N PHE A 119 -16.71 -29.35 -5.27
CA PHE A 119 -17.79 -29.68 -4.35
C PHE A 119 -18.74 -28.49 -4.15
N MET A 120 -18.20 -27.25 -4.09
CA MET A 120 -19.01 -26.03 -4.06
C MET A 120 -19.90 -25.91 -5.30
N GLN A 121 -19.37 -26.24 -6.48
CA GLN A 121 -20.09 -26.17 -7.75
C GLN A 121 -21.21 -27.21 -7.80
N ASP A 122 -20.93 -28.45 -7.40
CA ASP A 122 -21.94 -29.51 -7.36
C ASP A 122 -23.04 -29.19 -6.33
N LEU A 123 -22.67 -28.74 -5.13
CA LEU A 123 -23.61 -28.30 -4.09
C LEU A 123 -24.47 -27.12 -4.54
N HIS A 124 -23.89 -26.08 -5.15
CA HIS A 124 -24.66 -24.95 -5.70
C HIS A 124 -25.63 -25.41 -6.81
N ARG A 125 -25.21 -26.37 -7.65
CA ARG A 125 -26.02 -26.93 -8.74
C ARG A 125 -27.22 -27.70 -8.21
N GLU A 126 -27.06 -28.51 -7.18
CA GLU A 126 -28.16 -29.22 -6.52
C GLU A 126 -29.13 -28.27 -5.83
N ILE A 127 -28.63 -27.27 -5.08
CA ILE A 127 -29.49 -26.25 -4.46
C ILE A 127 -30.31 -25.51 -5.53
N LYS A 128 -29.69 -25.14 -6.66
CA LYS A 128 -30.40 -24.55 -7.80
C LYS A 128 -31.49 -25.46 -8.36
N LYS A 129 -31.21 -26.75 -8.50
CA LYS A 129 -32.17 -27.72 -9.03
C LYS A 129 -33.41 -27.79 -8.12
N ILE A 130 -33.22 -28.01 -6.82
CA ILE A 130 -34.32 -28.06 -5.84
C ILE A 130 -35.08 -26.73 -5.81
N TYR A 131 -34.37 -25.59 -5.87
CA TYR A 131 -34.98 -24.27 -5.90
C TYR A 131 -35.93 -24.06 -7.10
N TYR A 132 -35.56 -24.54 -8.29
CA TYR A 132 -36.42 -24.45 -9.48
C TYR A 132 -37.56 -25.49 -9.50
N GLU A 133 -37.45 -26.56 -8.70
CA GLU A 133 -38.50 -27.58 -8.52
C GLU A 133 -39.53 -27.19 -7.44
N THR A 134 -39.26 -26.14 -6.64
CA THR A 134 -40.11 -25.68 -5.52
C THR A 134 -41.02 -24.50 -5.92
N ASP A 135 -42.20 -24.37 -5.29
CA ASP A 135 -43.11 -23.24 -5.50
C ASP A 135 -42.53 -21.94 -4.92
N ARG A 136 -42.48 -20.89 -5.74
CA ARG A 136 -41.82 -19.59 -5.46
C ARG A 136 -42.81 -18.49 -5.06
N THR A 137 -44.04 -18.84 -4.68
CA THR A 137 -45.09 -17.87 -4.35
C THR A 137 -45.28 -17.59 -2.86
N THR A 138 -44.63 -18.36 -1.97
CA THR A 138 -44.80 -18.24 -0.52
C THR A 138 -43.57 -17.64 0.15
N LYS A 139 -43.79 -16.76 1.13
CA LYS A 139 -42.75 -16.27 2.03
C LYS A 139 -42.37 -17.35 3.02
N VAL A 140 -41.08 -17.45 3.36
CA VAL A 140 -40.56 -18.44 4.30
C VAL A 140 -39.75 -17.72 5.38
N THR A 141 -40.02 -18.02 6.65
CA THR A 141 -39.19 -17.57 7.78
C THR A 141 -38.27 -18.71 8.20
N LEU A 142 -36.98 -18.41 8.34
CA LEU A 142 -35.93 -19.35 8.72
C LEU A 142 -35.18 -18.86 9.96
N TYR A 143 -34.72 -19.80 10.77
CA TYR A 143 -34.07 -19.55 12.04
C TYR A 143 -32.65 -20.10 12.07
N ARG A 144 -31.73 -19.38 12.70
CA ARG A 144 -30.34 -19.83 12.91
C ARG A 144 -29.80 -19.33 14.23
N GLY A 145 -29.41 -20.24 15.11
CA GLY A 145 -28.67 -19.90 16.32
C GLY A 145 -27.19 -19.67 16.03
N HIS A 146 -26.59 -18.70 16.71
CA HIS A 146 -25.19 -18.34 16.57
C HIS A 146 -24.61 -17.79 17.88
N GLY A 147 -23.30 -17.90 18.04
CA GLY A 147 -22.54 -17.26 19.11
C GLY A 147 -21.55 -16.26 18.51
N MET A 148 -21.50 -15.05 19.05
CA MET A 148 -20.62 -13.96 18.64
C MET A 148 -19.92 -13.37 19.86
N LEU A 149 -18.67 -12.91 19.75
CA LEU A 149 -17.99 -12.27 20.89
C LEU A 149 -18.69 -10.97 21.29
N ALA A 150 -18.67 -10.62 22.58
CA ALA A 150 -19.38 -9.44 23.08
C ALA A 150 -18.98 -8.13 22.36
N ASP A 151 -17.67 -7.92 22.13
CA ASP A 151 -17.15 -6.73 21.44
C ASP A 151 -17.52 -6.70 19.94
N GLU A 152 -17.61 -7.86 19.30
CA GLU A 152 -18.09 -7.99 17.92
C GLU A 152 -19.59 -7.72 17.84
N PHE A 153 -20.35 -8.21 18.81
CA PHE A 153 -21.80 -8.00 18.87
C PHE A 153 -22.16 -6.54 19.11
N GLU A 154 -21.45 -5.80 19.97
CA GLU A 154 -21.69 -4.35 20.15
C GLU A 154 -21.28 -3.52 18.92
N LYS A 155 -20.40 -4.02 18.05
CA LYS A 155 -20.20 -3.46 16.70
C LYS A 155 -21.37 -3.81 15.77
N PHE A 156 -21.72 -5.10 15.68
CA PHE A 156 -22.82 -5.60 14.85
C PHE A 156 -24.16 -4.93 15.18
N ARG A 157 -24.44 -4.69 16.46
CA ARG A 157 -25.68 -4.08 16.96
C ARG A 157 -25.91 -2.65 16.49
N LYS A 158 -24.84 -1.91 16.18
CA LYS A 158 -24.93 -0.54 15.63
C LYS A 158 -25.42 -0.53 14.18
N ARG A 159 -25.32 -1.67 13.47
CA ARG A 159 -25.61 -1.83 12.05
C ARG A 159 -27.09 -2.03 11.70
N GLN A 160 -28.01 -1.63 12.59
CA GLN A 160 -29.44 -1.83 12.36
C GLN A 160 -29.92 -0.92 11.21
N GLY A 161 -30.46 -1.54 10.16
CA GLY A 161 -30.84 -0.89 8.90
C GLY A 161 -29.98 -1.36 7.73
N GLU A 162 -28.73 -1.76 7.98
CA GLU A 162 -27.73 -2.09 6.97
C GLU A 162 -27.90 -3.47 6.33
N VAL A 163 -27.20 -3.70 5.22
CA VAL A 163 -27.09 -5.01 4.57
C VAL A 163 -25.82 -5.76 5.03
N VAL A 164 -26.00 -7.00 5.48
CA VAL A 164 -24.92 -7.92 5.84
C VAL A 164 -24.86 -9.08 4.84
N ALA A 165 -23.65 -9.45 4.43
CA ALA A 165 -23.41 -10.64 3.62
C ALA A 165 -23.13 -11.88 4.48
N PHE A 166 -23.77 -12.98 4.12
CA PHE A 166 -23.37 -14.33 4.49
C PHE A 166 -22.55 -14.92 3.35
N ASN A 167 -21.22 -14.95 3.54
CA ASN A 167 -20.23 -15.31 2.52
C ASN A 167 -20.21 -16.80 2.13
N TRP A 168 -21.12 -17.62 2.67
CA TRP A 168 -21.15 -19.06 2.47
C TRP A 168 -22.56 -19.62 2.43
N PHE A 169 -22.69 -20.91 2.09
CA PHE A 169 -23.95 -21.64 2.16
C PHE A 169 -24.53 -21.59 3.58
N LEU A 170 -25.65 -20.89 3.75
CA LEU A 170 -26.25 -20.62 5.06
C LEU A 170 -27.21 -21.75 5.41
N SER A 171 -26.75 -22.63 6.30
CA SER A 171 -27.58 -23.64 6.96
C SER A 171 -28.51 -22.94 7.97
N THR A 172 -29.80 -23.26 7.92
CA THR A 172 -30.87 -22.67 8.73
C THR A 172 -31.95 -23.73 8.97
N SER A 173 -32.89 -23.51 9.89
CA SER A 173 -34.05 -24.38 10.08
C SER A 173 -35.36 -23.60 9.97
N THR A 174 -36.46 -24.26 9.57
CA THR A 174 -37.80 -23.69 9.77
C THR A 174 -38.27 -23.80 11.23
N ASP A 175 -37.55 -24.55 12.07
CA ASP A 175 -37.86 -24.73 13.49
C ASP A 175 -37.05 -23.75 14.36
N GLN A 176 -37.77 -22.90 15.09
CA GLN A 176 -37.19 -21.92 16.00
C GLN A 176 -36.55 -22.58 17.24
N GLU A 177 -37.12 -23.67 17.76
CA GLU A 177 -36.58 -24.32 18.97
C GLU A 177 -35.21 -24.95 18.69
N VAL A 178 -35.07 -25.61 17.54
CA VAL A 178 -33.78 -26.14 17.07
C VAL A 178 -32.74 -25.03 17.01
N ALA A 179 -33.04 -23.91 16.34
CA ALA A 179 -32.13 -22.76 16.27
C ALA A 179 -31.81 -22.17 17.65
N MET A 180 -32.79 -22.10 18.56
CA MET A 180 -32.60 -21.60 19.93
C MET A 180 -31.65 -22.48 20.77
N THR A 181 -31.63 -23.80 20.58
CA THR A 181 -30.66 -24.66 21.29
C THR A 181 -29.21 -24.27 20.99
N PHE A 182 -28.88 -23.92 19.75
CA PHE A 182 -27.54 -23.44 19.38
C PHE A 182 -27.22 -22.07 19.99
N ALA A 183 -28.17 -21.13 19.99
CA ALA A 183 -27.99 -19.81 20.60
C ALA A 183 -27.78 -19.90 22.13
N ASN A 184 -28.54 -20.76 22.81
CA ASN A 184 -28.40 -21.02 24.25
C ASN A 184 -27.08 -21.74 24.58
N THR A 185 -26.65 -22.68 23.74
CA THR A 185 -25.37 -23.39 23.92
C THR A 185 -24.17 -22.43 23.82
N ALA A 186 -24.25 -21.40 22.96
CA ALA A 186 -23.20 -20.39 22.83
C ALA A 186 -22.97 -19.56 24.11
N ILE A 187 -24.02 -19.32 24.90
CA ILE A 187 -23.98 -18.49 26.12
C ILE A 187 -23.23 -19.18 27.28
N LEU A 188 -22.94 -20.48 27.16
CA LEU A 188 -22.11 -21.22 28.11
C LEU A 188 -20.68 -20.67 28.21
N ASP A 189 -20.17 -20.04 27.15
CA ASP A 189 -18.96 -19.22 27.22
C ASP A 189 -19.33 -17.81 27.71
N HIS A 190 -18.62 -17.31 28.73
CA HIS A 190 -18.86 -15.98 29.29
C HIS A 190 -18.47 -14.82 28.37
N ALA A 191 -17.57 -15.03 27.39
CA ALA A 191 -17.17 -14.03 26.41
C ALA A 191 -18.16 -13.89 25.23
N ILE A 192 -19.12 -14.82 25.11
CA ILE A 192 -20.00 -14.95 23.95
C ILE A 192 -21.43 -14.47 24.27
N ILE A 193 -22.04 -13.85 23.26
CA ILE A 193 -23.45 -13.48 23.18
C ILE A 193 -24.15 -14.49 22.25
N GLY A 194 -25.24 -15.07 22.73
CA GLY A 194 -26.13 -15.92 21.94
C GLY A 194 -27.06 -15.05 21.08
N ILE A 195 -27.20 -15.43 19.81
CA ILE A 195 -28.00 -14.72 18.82
C ILE A 195 -28.91 -15.72 18.12
N LEU A 196 -30.22 -15.45 18.13
CA LEU A 196 -31.17 -16.05 17.20
C LEU A 196 -31.33 -15.12 16.00
N PHE A 197 -30.88 -15.55 14.82
CA PHE A 197 -31.25 -14.91 13.56
C PHE A 197 -32.62 -15.44 13.12
N GLU A 198 -33.54 -14.53 12.82
CA GLU A 198 -34.83 -14.78 12.18
C GLU A 198 -34.80 -14.13 10.80
N ILE A 199 -34.80 -14.95 9.74
CA ILE A 199 -34.54 -14.56 8.34
C ILE A 199 -35.83 -14.73 7.54
N GLU A 200 -36.43 -13.63 7.11
CA GLU A 200 -37.54 -13.64 6.15
C GLU A 200 -37.00 -13.75 4.72
N ILE A 201 -37.47 -14.75 3.97
CA ILE A 201 -37.21 -14.92 2.54
C ILE A 201 -38.50 -14.62 1.76
N ASP A 202 -38.39 -13.70 0.80
CA ASP A 202 -39.40 -13.45 -0.23
C ASP A 202 -38.85 -13.89 -1.61
N PRO A 203 -39.26 -15.06 -2.14
CA PRO A 203 -38.80 -15.56 -3.44
C PRO A 203 -39.28 -14.74 -4.64
N SER A 204 -40.20 -13.78 -4.45
CA SER A 204 -40.62 -12.84 -5.50
C SER A 204 -39.66 -11.66 -5.68
N ILE A 205 -38.88 -11.35 -4.64
CA ILE A 205 -37.88 -10.27 -4.62
C ILE A 205 -36.47 -10.84 -4.78
N CYS A 206 -36.18 -11.97 -4.13
CA CYS A 206 -34.84 -12.53 -4.09
C CYS A 206 -34.58 -13.58 -5.20
N SER A 207 -33.45 -13.45 -5.89
CA SER A 207 -32.99 -14.44 -6.90
C SER A 207 -31.98 -15.46 -6.36
N ILE A 208 -31.64 -15.41 -5.07
CA ILE A 208 -30.69 -16.33 -4.43
C ILE A 208 -31.35 -17.71 -4.25
N PRO A 209 -30.77 -18.79 -4.79
CA PRO A 209 -31.32 -20.14 -4.62
C PRO A 209 -31.24 -20.62 -3.16
N PHE A 210 -32.29 -21.29 -2.70
CA PHE A 210 -32.30 -22.06 -1.46
C PHE A 210 -32.98 -23.42 -1.66
N ALA A 211 -32.64 -24.40 -0.83
CA ALA A 211 -33.18 -25.75 -0.89
C ALA A 211 -33.67 -26.20 0.49
N CYS A 212 -34.93 -26.64 0.56
CA CYS A 212 -35.46 -27.34 1.73
C CYS A 212 -35.02 -28.81 1.66
N LEU A 213 -34.35 -29.30 2.70
CA LEU A 213 -33.55 -30.53 2.62
C LEU A 213 -34.31 -31.81 2.99
N ASN A 214 -35.62 -31.74 3.22
CA ASN A 214 -36.45 -32.76 3.89
C ASN A 214 -36.47 -34.17 3.25
N ASN A 215 -35.86 -34.40 2.08
CA ASN A 215 -35.61 -35.74 1.52
C ASN A 215 -34.20 -35.89 0.87
N HIS A 216 -33.29 -34.94 1.12
CA HIS A 216 -31.97 -34.83 0.48
C HIS A 216 -30.79 -34.77 1.47
N SER A 217 -31.04 -34.43 2.73
CA SER A 217 -30.02 -34.45 3.79
C SER A 217 -29.66 -35.87 4.23
N TYR A 218 -28.54 -36.01 4.94
CA TYR A 218 -28.13 -37.26 5.60
C TYR A 218 -29.18 -37.78 6.59
N TYR A 219 -29.84 -36.86 7.31
CA TYR A 219 -30.82 -37.16 8.35
C TYR A 219 -32.26 -37.28 7.83
N LEU A 220 -32.47 -37.06 6.53
CA LEU A 220 -33.78 -37.18 5.85
C LEU A 220 -34.86 -36.34 6.57
N GLN A 221 -36.02 -36.94 6.87
CA GLN A 221 -37.17 -36.28 7.48
C GLN A 221 -37.00 -35.95 8.98
N ALA A 222 -35.85 -36.27 9.59
CA ALA A 222 -35.59 -35.92 10.98
C ALA A 222 -35.23 -34.44 11.19
N GLU A 223 -34.87 -33.72 10.12
CA GLU A 223 -34.42 -32.33 10.20
C GLU A 223 -35.16 -31.44 9.19
N ASN A 224 -35.76 -30.36 9.69
CA ASN A 224 -36.33 -29.30 8.86
C ASN A 224 -35.23 -28.27 8.50
N GLU A 225 -34.16 -28.72 7.85
CA GLU A 225 -33.06 -27.86 7.43
C GLU A 225 -33.33 -27.21 6.06
N VAL A 226 -32.96 -25.93 5.93
CA VAL A 226 -32.97 -25.17 4.68
C VAL A 226 -31.59 -24.59 4.44
N LEU A 227 -31.04 -24.86 3.26
CA LEU A 227 -29.71 -24.40 2.85
C LEU A 227 -29.83 -23.30 1.79
N ILE A 228 -29.40 -22.09 2.14
CA ILE A 228 -29.35 -20.95 1.22
C ILE A 228 -27.99 -20.92 0.52
N SER A 229 -27.95 -20.60 -0.77
CA SER A 229 -26.71 -20.46 -1.54
C SER A 229 -25.75 -19.38 -0.98
N SER A 230 -24.46 -19.55 -1.26
CA SER A 230 -23.39 -18.60 -0.94
C SER A 230 -23.66 -17.17 -1.42
N HIS A 231 -23.13 -16.17 -0.69
CA HIS A 231 -23.30 -14.73 -0.93
C HIS A 231 -24.75 -14.25 -0.78
N SER A 232 -25.40 -14.75 0.27
CA SER A 232 -26.72 -14.30 0.68
C SER A 232 -26.65 -12.93 1.35
N LEU A 233 -27.42 -11.96 0.87
CA LEU A 233 -27.50 -10.61 1.44
C LEU A 233 -28.74 -10.49 2.32
N CYS A 234 -28.55 -10.05 3.55
CA CYS A 234 -29.63 -9.88 4.52
C CYS A 234 -29.62 -8.46 5.07
N ARG A 235 -30.73 -7.71 4.93
CA ARG A 235 -30.89 -6.42 5.59
C ARG A 235 -31.29 -6.62 7.05
N ILE A 236 -30.58 -5.98 7.98
CA ILE A 236 -30.91 -5.99 9.41
C ILE A 236 -32.11 -5.07 9.64
N VAL A 237 -33.26 -5.64 9.97
CA VAL A 237 -34.49 -4.87 10.23
C VAL A 237 -34.55 -4.41 11.68
N LYS A 238 -34.37 -5.32 12.64
CA LYS A 238 -34.48 -5.07 14.08
C LYS A 238 -33.53 -5.96 14.89
N ILE A 239 -33.05 -5.45 16.02
CA ILE A 239 -32.25 -6.20 17.00
C ILE A 239 -32.89 -6.00 18.38
N ASN A 240 -33.37 -7.08 19.01
CA ASN A 240 -34.05 -7.03 20.29
C ASN A 240 -33.37 -7.97 21.31
N LYS A 241 -33.30 -7.56 22.58
CA LYS A 241 -32.81 -8.42 23.67
C LYS A 241 -33.92 -9.40 24.09
N ILE A 242 -33.59 -10.68 24.22
CA ILE A 242 -34.50 -11.69 24.79
C ILE A 242 -34.21 -11.81 26.29
N GLU A 243 -32.98 -12.20 26.63
CA GLU A 243 -32.49 -12.40 28.00
C GLU A 243 -31.07 -11.86 28.14
N ASP A 244 -30.44 -12.03 29.31
CA ASP A 244 -29.06 -11.59 29.46
C ASP A 244 -28.10 -12.41 28.61
N ARG A 245 -27.29 -11.71 27.80
CA ARG A 245 -26.45 -12.28 26.73
C ARG A 245 -27.19 -13.08 25.65
N LEU A 246 -28.52 -12.94 25.51
CA LEU A 246 -29.33 -13.58 24.46
C LEU A 246 -30.17 -12.56 23.67
N TRP A 247 -30.03 -12.56 22.35
CA TRP A 247 -30.67 -11.57 21.45
C TRP A 247 -31.36 -12.23 20.25
N ILE A 248 -32.36 -11.56 19.70
CA ILE A 248 -32.98 -11.89 18.41
C ILE A 248 -32.67 -10.79 17.39
N VAL A 249 -32.30 -11.19 16.17
CA VAL A 249 -31.98 -10.31 15.05
C VAL A 249 -32.89 -10.67 13.87
N ASN A 250 -33.77 -9.74 13.52
CA ASN A 250 -34.66 -9.86 12.37
C ASN A 250 -33.92 -9.42 11.09
N LEU A 251 -33.85 -10.32 10.12
CA LEU A 251 -33.17 -10.20 8.85
C LEU A 251 -34.18 -10.39 7.69
N VAL A 252 -33.99 -9.68 6.59
CA VAL A 252 -34.73 -9.92 5.33
C VAL A 252 -33.73 -10.21 4.21
N LEU A 253 -33.86 -11.37 3.57
CA LEU A 253 -33.02 -11.75 2.43
C LEU A 253 -33.35 -10.85 1.22
N THR A 254 -32.35 -10.19 0.65
CA THR A 254 -32.48 -9.21 -0.42
C THR A 254 -31.53 -9.50 -1.59
N SER A 255 -31.85 -8.98 -2.78
CA SER A 255 -30.94 -8.90 -3.92
C SER A 255 -30.26 -7.54 -4.06
N ASP A 256 -30.67 -6.56 -3.25
CA ASP A 256 -30.43 -5.15 -3.51
C ASP A 256 -29.08 -4.72 -2.93
N MET A 257 -28.07 -4.74 -3.79
CA MET A 257 -26.86 -3.95 -3.62
C MET A 257 -27.19 -2.47 -3.86
N HIS A 258 -26.57 -1.57 -3.10
CA HIS A 258 -26.60 -0.13 -3.39
C HIS A 258 -26.02 0.13 -4.80
N GLU A 259 -26.50 1.19 -5.49
CA GLU A 259 -26.14 1.43 -6.90
C GLU A 259 -24.62 1.62 -7.08
N GLN A 260 -23.94 2.24 -6.11
CA GLN A 260 -22.49 2.39 -6.07
C GLN A 260 -21.78 1.03 -5.99
N SER A 261 -22.14 0.18 -5.02
CA SER A 261 -21.56 -1.16 -4.88
C SER A 261 -21.86 -2.05 -6.10
N LYS A 262 -23.00 -1.85 -6.78
CA LYS A 262 -23.36 -2.51 -8.04
C LYS A 262 -22.48 -2.02 -9.21
N PHE A 263 -22.24 -0.71 -9.31
CA PHE A 263 -21.31 -0.13 -10.28
C PHE A 263 -19.89 -0.67 -10.07
N LEU A 264 -19.39 -0.63 -8.83
CA LEU A 264 -18.06 -1.14 -8.46
C LEU A 264 -17.93 -2.65 -8.75
N THR A 265 -18.92 -3.46 -8.37
CA THR A 265 -18.94 -4.89 -8.71
C THR A 265 -18.88 -5.13 -10.21
N ASN A 266 -19.58 -4.32 -11.01
CA ASN A 266 -19.57 -4.44 -12.48
C ASN A 266 -18.25 -3.97 -13.09
N HIS A 267 -17.64 -2.91 -12.57
CA HIS A 267 -16.33 -2.41 -12.99
C HIS A 267 -15.25 -3.46 -12.72
N ILE A 268 -15.13 -3.95 -11.48
CA ILE A 268 -14.17 -5.00 -11.12
C ILE A 268 -14.42 -6.29 -11.94
N ARG A 269 -15.69 -6.66 -12.17
CA ARG A 269 -16.02 -7.81 -13.04
C ARG A 269 -15.53 -7.61 -14.48
N SER A 270 -15.53 -6.39 -15.00
CA SER A 270 -15.01 -6.09 -16.34
C SER A 270 -13.48 -6.13 -16.41
N GLU A 271 -12.77 -5.73 -15.34
CA GLU A 271 -11.31 -5.81 -15.26
C GLU A 271 -10.79 -7.26 -15.10
N ILE A 272 -11.55 -8.12 -14.41
CA ILE A 272 -11.16 -9.50 -14.10
C ILE A 272 -11.54 -10.47 -15.24
N TYR A 273 -12.41 -10.07 -16.17
CA TYR A 273 -12.82 -10.90 -17.29
C TYR A 273 -11.63 -11.21 -18.21
N CYS A 274 -11.29 -12.49 -18.34
CA CYS A 274 -10.13 -12.96 -19.10
C CYS A 274 -10.49 -14.18 -19.96
N VAL A 275 -9.52 -14.69 -20.72
CA VAL A 275 -9.70 -15.79 -21.70
C VAL A 275 -10.20 -17.09 -21.05
N THR A 276 -9.83 -17.37 -19.81
CA THR A 276 -10.35 -18.51 -19.04
C THR A 276 -10.69 -18.12 -17.60
N HIS A 277 -11.60 -18.86 -16.97
CA HIS A 277 -11.96 -18.69 -15.57
C HIS A 277 -10.76 -18.86 -14.61
N TRP A 278 -9.75 -19.65 -14.99
CA TRP A 278 -8.50 -19.79 -14.22
C TRP A 278 -7.63 -18.52 -14.26
N HIS A 279 -7.58 -17.79 -15.37
CA HIS A 279 -6.90 -16.48 -15.41
C HIS A 279 -7.68 -15.43 -14.60
N SER A 280 -9.01 -15.40 -14.73
CA SER A 280 -9.86 -14.57 -13.86
C SER A 280 -9.65 -14.91 -12.37
N LEU A 281 -9.42 -16.18 -12.02
CA LEU A 281 -9.07 -16.60 -10.66
C LEU A 281 -7.71 -16.04 -10.21
N ALA A 282 -6.68 -16.08 -11.07
CA ALA A 282 -5.38 -15.46 -10.75
C ALA A 282 -5.50 -13.95 -10.53
N THR A 283 -6.24 -13.24 -11.39
CA THR A 283 -6.44 -11.78 -11.29
C THR A 283 -7.24 -11.38 -10.04
N ILE A 284 -8.31 -12.10 -9.67
CA ILE A 284 -9.05 -11.81 -8.41
C ILE A 284 -8.16 -12.05 -7.19
N LEU A 285 -7.35 -13.12 -7.17
CA LEU A 285 -6.41 -13.40 -6.08
C LEU A 285 -5.32 -12.33 -5.95
N GLN A 286 -4.82 -11.81 -7.08
CA GLN A 286 -3.90 -10.66 -7.10
C GLN A 286 -4.57 -9.41 -6.53
N LYS A 287 -5.82 -9.09 -6.94
CA LYS A 287 -6.58 -7.96 -6.38
C LYS A 287 -6.87 -8.12 -4.88
N MET A 288 -6.90 -9.34 -4.36
CA MET A 288 -7.05 -9.68 -2.94
C MET A 288 -5.71 -9.78 -2.18
N GLY A 289 -4.56 -9.48 -2.80
CA GLY A 289 -3.23 -9.61 -2.18
C GLY A 289 -2.78 -11.06 -1.89
N LYS A 290 -3.48 -12.07 -2.41
CA LYS A 290 -3.18 -13.51 -2.18
C LYS A 290 -2.14 -14.02 -3.19
N TYR A 291 -1.02 -13.28 -3.32
CA TYR A 291 -0.04 -13.45 -4.39
C TYR A 291 0.51 -14.89 -4.50
N ASP A 292 0.91 -15.55 -3.40
CA ASP A 292 1.39 -16.94 -3.43
C ASP A 292 0.37 -17.94 -4.00
N THR A 293 -0.92 -17.66 -3.82
CA THR A 293 -2.01 -18.51 -4.34
C THR A 293 -2.26 -18.22 -5.81
N ALA A 294 -2.19 -16.94 -6.21
CA ALA A 294 -2.29 -16.52 -7.60
C ALA A 294 -1.15 -17.09 -8.46
N VAL A 295 0.10 -17.07 -7.95
CA VAL A 295 1.27 -17.67 -8.63
C VAL A 295 1.07 -19.18 -8.84
N LYS A 296 0.63 -19.92 -7.83
CA LYS A 296 0.34 -21.37 -7.95
C LYS A 296 -0.77 -21.67 -8.97
N VAL A 297 -1.79 -20.82 -9.04
CA VAL A 297 -2.85 -20.93 -10.07
C VAL A 297 -2.26 -20.73 -11.46
N LEU A 298 -1.44 -19.69 -11.67
CA LEU A 298 -0.79 -19.45 -12.96
C LEU A 298 0.17 -20.59 -13.35
N GLN A 299 0.99 -21.08 -12.43
CA GLN A 299 1.89 -22.22 -12.65
C GLN A 299 1.12 -23.47 -13.12
N LYS A 300 -0.05 -23.78 -12.52
CA LYS A 300 -0.89 -24.90 -12.97
C LYS A 300 -1.51 -24.67 -14.36
N ILE A 301 -1.87 -23.44 -14.72
CA ILE A 301 -2.29 -23.12 -16.10
C ILE A 301 -1.11 -23.39 -17.05
N MET A 302 0.10 -22.99 -16.66
CA MET A 302 1.29 -23.12 -17.48
C MET A 302 1.63 -24.58 -17.81
N GLU A 303 1.55 -25.49 -16.83
CA GLU A 303 1.71 -26.95 -17.03
C GLU A 303 0.78 -27.54 -18.10
N ILE A 304 -0.40 -26.94 -18.32
CA ILE A 304 -1.38 -27.37 -19.34
C ILE A 304 -1.07 -26.75 -20.70
N THR A 305 -0.39 -25.60 -20.73
CA THR A 305 -0.01 -24.89 -21.97
C THR A 305 1.38 -25.24 -22.49
N ASP A 306 2.20 -25.92 -21.68
CA ASP A 306 3.59 -26.21 -22.00
C ASP A 306 3.71 -27.29 -23.11
N GLY A 307 4.58 -27.04 -24.10
CA GLY A 307 4.82 -27.97 -25.21
C GLY A 307 3.88 -27.88 -26.44
N SER A 308 3.24 -26.74 -26.71
CA SER A 308 2.48 -26.52 -27.94
C SER A 308 2.96 -25.29 -28.73
N ASP A 309 3.23 -25.47 -30.02
CA ASP A 309 3.74 -24.44 -30.95
C ASP A 309 2.67 -23.42 -31.44
N ASP A 310 1.44 -23.41 -30.90
CA ASP A 310 0.41 -22.42 -31.25
C ASP A 310 0.81 -21.03 -30.69
N GLU A 311 1.00 -20.07 -31.60
CA GLU A 311 1.30 -18.65 -31.32
C GLU A 311 0.39 -18.04 -30.23
N LYS A 312 -0.89 -18.38 -30.22
CA LYS A 312 -1.85 -17.89 -29.21
C LYS A 312 -1.58 -18.47 -27.83
N LEU A 313 -1.18 -19.74 -27.78
CA LEU A 313 -0.86 -20.42 -26.53
C LEU A 313 0.47 -19.93 -25.97
N MET A 314 1.46 -19.67 -26.83
CA MET A 314 2.76 -19.09 -26.43
C MET A 314 2.63 -17.63 -25.97
N ASN A 315 1.75 -16.83 -26.57
CA ASN A 315 1.41 -15.50 -26.04
C ASN A 315 0.74 -15.58 -24.65
N LEU A 316 -0.14 -16.57 -24.44
CA LEU A 316 -0.78 -16.82 -23.15
C LEU A 316 0.22 -17.27 -22.08
N LEU A 317 1.15 -18.17 -22.46
CA LEU A 317 2.25 -18.64 -21.61
C LEU A 317 3.15 -17.46 -21.20
N SER A 318 3.60 -16.63 -22.13
CA SER A 318 4.39 -15.42 -21.82
C SER A 318 3.63 -14.43 -20.92
N SER A 319 2.33 -14.21 -21.18
CA SER A 319 1.48 -13.40 -20.30
C SER A 319 1.43 -13.94 -18.87
N ASN A 320 1.42 -15.27 -18.70
CA ASN A 320 1.44 -15.91 -17.38
C ASN A 320 2.78 -15.76 -16.67
N TYR A 321 3.92 -15.95 -17.36
CA TYR A 321 5.25 -15.63 -16.81
C TYR A 321 5.34 -14.16 -16.39
N ASN A 322 4.85 -13.22 -17.20
CA ASN A 322 4.82 -11.79 -16.86
C ASN A 322 3.93 -11.49 -15.65
N ASN A 323 2.77 -12.15 -15.53
CA ASN A 323 1.86 -11.95 -14.40
C ASN A 323 2.41 -12.56 -13.10
N ILE A 324 3.15 -13.67 -13.17
CA ILE A 324 3.93 -14.19 -12.03
C ILE A 324 5.02 -13.19 -11.64
N GLY A 325 5.76 -12.63 -12.61
CA GLY A 325 6.72 -11.55 -12.39
C GLY A 325 6.12 -10.36 -11.63
N LEU A 326 4.94 -9.88 -12.04
CA LEU A 326 4.20 -8.80 -11.37
C LEU A 326 3.80 -9.16 -9.93
N MET A 327 3.40 -10.40 -9.67
CA MET A 327 3.03 -10.85 -8.33
C MET A 327 4.25 -10.93 -7.40
N ILE A 328 5.39 -11.38 -7.92
CA ILE A 328 6.65 -11.53 -7.16
C ILE A 328 7.33 -10.16 -6.95
N ASP A 329 7.20 -9.24 -7.91
CA ASP A 329 7.57 -7.82 -7.78
C ASP A 329 6.76 -7.14 -6.66
N SER A 330 5.45 -7.40 -6.57
CA SER A 330 4.62 -6.95 -5.44
C SER A 330 4.91 -7.63 -4.09
N MET A 331 5.76 -8.67 -4.07
CA MET A 331 6.34 -9.22 -2.83
C MET A 331 7.74 -8.63 -2.52
N GLU A 332 8.18 -7.60 -3.26
CA GLU A 332 9.51 -6.98 -3.19
C GLU A 332 10.70 -7.93 -3.53
N LYS A 333 10.40 -9.09 -4.14
CA LYS A 333 11.41 -10.09 -4.52
C LYS A 333 11.98 -9.79 -5.92
N TYR A 334 12.53 -8.60 -6.09
CA TYR A 334 12.95 -8.04 -7.39
C TYR A 334 13.85 -8.96 -8.24
N SER A 335 14.79 -9.67 -7.62
CA SER A 335 15.69 -10.60 -8.34
C SER A 335 14.97 -11.84 -8.87
N GLU A 336 14.01 -12.37 -8.12
CA GLU A 336 13.14 -13.47 -8.57
C GLU A 336 12.19 -12.96 -9.66
N ALA A 337 11.56 -11.79 -9.46
CA ALA A 337 10.67 -11.16 -10.44
C ALA A 337 11.36 -10.96 -11.81
N LEU A 338 12.60 -10.45 -11.82
CA LEU A 338 13.40 -10.32 -13.05
C LEU A 338 13.55 -11.65 -13.80
N SER A 339 13.76 -12.77 -13.10
CA SER A 339 13.89 -14.08 -13.77
C SER A 339 12.60 -14.48 -14.50
N TRP A 340 11.43 -14.30 -13.86
CA TRP A 340 10.12 -14.55 -14.49
C TRP A 340 9.86 -13.62 -15.68
N TYR A 341 10.25 -12.34 -15.58
CA TYR A 341 10.14 -11.42 -16.71
C TYR A 341 11.10 -11.73 -17.85
N THR A 342 12.32 -12.23 -17.59
CA THR A 342 13.25 -12.64 -18.66
C THR A 342 12.75 -13.86 -19.42
N GLU A 343 12.17 -14.85 -18.73
CA GLU A 343 11.52 -16.01 -19.38
C GLU A 343 10.31 -15.57 -20.22
N ALA A 344 9.44 -14.69 -19.68
CA ALA A 344 8.35 -14.09 -20.45
C ALA A 344 8.85 -13.39 -21.73
N LEU A 345 9.94 -12.61 -21.59
CA LEU A 345 10.53 -11.87 -22.70
C LEU A 345 11.12 -12.79 -23.78
N GLU A 346 11.78 -13.89 -23.39
CA GLU A 346 12.34 -14.86 -24.32
C GLU A 346 11.23 -15.59 -25.11
N ILE A 347 10.19 -16.07 -24.42
CA ILE A 347 9.02 -16.71 -25.05
C ILE A 347 8.34 -15.72 -26.03
N SER A 348 8.09 -14.47 -25.60
CA SER A 348 7.52 -13.45 -26.48
C SER A 348 8.41 -13.11 -27.68
N LYS A 349 9.74 -13.05 -27.53
CA LYS A 349 10.67 -12.79 -28.64
C LYS A 349 10.72 -13.91 -29.67
N ASN A 350 10.58 -15.16 -29.22
CA ASN A 350 10.66 -16.33 -30.09
C ASN A 350 9.34 -16.57 -30.86
N CYS A 351 8.20 -16.17 -30.30
CA CYS A 351 6.87 -16.48 -30.84
C CYS A 351 6.10 -15.30 -31.44
N LEU A 352 6.43 -14.05 -31.11
CA LEU A 352 5.67 -12.86 -31.53
C LEU A 352 6.49 -11.95 -32.45
N SER A 353 5.81 -11.08 -33.20
CA SER A 353 6.48 -10.03 -33.96
C SER A 353 7.20 -9.02 -33.06
N SER A 354 8.26 -8.40 -33.56
CA SER A 354 9.07 -7.43 -32.79
C SER A 354 8.29 -6.22 -32.28
N ASP A 355 7.18 -5.87 -32.93
CA ASP A 355 6.32 -4.74 -32.59
C ASP A 355 5.07 -5.17 -31.79
N HIS A 356 5.04 -6.41 -31.25
CA HIS A 356 3.89 -6.92 -30.51
C HIS A 356 3.72 -6.24 -29.14
N THR A 357 2.49 -5.83 -28.81
CA THR A 357 2.15 -5.04 -27.61
C THR A 357 2.49 -5.73 -26.28
N SER A 358 2.51 -7.06 -26.24
CA SER A 358 3.00 -7.84 -25.08
C SER A 358 4.46 -7.53 -24.74
N LEU A 359 5.35 -7.41 -25.75
CA LEU A 359 6.77 -7.12 -25.54
C LEU A 359 6.96 -5.76 -24.85
N ALA A 360 6.24 -4.73 -25.27
CA ALA A 360 6.26 -3.42 -24.61
C ALA A 360 5.85 -3.50 -23.14
N THR A 361 4.88 -4.36 -22.81
CA THR A 361 4.42 -4.55 -21.43
C THR A 361 5.50 -5.19 -20.57
N ILE A 362 6.15 -6.26 -21.07
CA ILE A 362 7.22 -6.97 -20.36
C ILE A 362 8.44 -6.05 -20.16
N TYR A 363 8.90 -5.37 -21.22
CA TYR A 363 10.01 -4.42 -21.13
C TYR A 363 9.73 -3.28 -20.13
N ASN A 364 8.51 -2.74 -20.14
CA ASN A 364 8.10 -1.70 -19.20
C ASN A 364 8.13 -2.21 -17.74
N ASN A 365 7.71 -3.46 -17.49
CA ASN A 365 7.75 -4.05 -16.15
C ASN A 365 9.21 -4.32 -15.70
N ILE A 366 10.06 -4.86 -16.57
CA ILE A 366 11.51 -5.00 -16.32
C ILE A 366 12.14 -3.65 -15.97
N GLY A 367 11.79 -2.59 -16.71
CA GLY A 367 12.26 -1.23 -16.44
C GLY A 367 11.86 -0.73 -15.05
N MET A 368 10.63 -1.03 -14.61
CA MET A 368 10.15 -0.69 -13.27
C MET A 368 10.86 -1.46 -12.16
N VAL A 369 11.18 -2.75 -12.34
CA VAL A 369 11.99 -3.49 -11.36
C VAL A 369 13.41 -2.92 -11.28
N HIS A 370 14.04 -2.60 -12.41
CA HIS A 370 15.35 -1.93 -12.39
C HIS A 370 15.31 -0.57 -11.70
N ARG A 371 14.21 0.19 -11.83
CA ARG A 371 13.99 1.43 -11.06
C ARG A 371 13.91 1.17 -9.55
N SER A 372 13.13 0.19 -9.10
CA SER A 372 13.03 -0.19 -7.68
C SER A 372 14.38 -0.66 -7.12
N LEU A 373 15.12 -1.43 -7.92
CA LEU A 373 16.50 -1.84 -7.65
C LEU A 373 17.50 -0.68 -7.69
N GLY A 374 17.17 0.50 -8.21
CA GLY A 374 18.09 1.65 -8.31
C GLY A 374 19.06 1.63 -9.51
N ASP A 375 18.85 0.79 -10.52
CA ASP A 375 19.57 0.85 -11.80
C ASP A 375 18.75 1.64 -12.83
N TYR A 376 18.89 2.96 -12.78
CA TYR A 376 18.18 3.85 -13.68
C TYR A 376 18.62 3.72 -15.15
N THR A 377 19.80 3.13 -15.43
CA THR A 377 20.30 2.97 -16.80
C THR A 377 19.63 1.80 -17.52
N LEU A 378 19.47 0.68 -16.82
CA LEU A 378 18.66 -0.44 -17.31
C LEU A 378 17.16 -0.10 -17.26
N ALA A 379 16.70 0.69 -16.28
CA ALA A 379 15.32 1.14 -16.24
C ALA A 379 14.93 1.96 -17.49
N LEU A 380 15.71 3.00 -17.81
CA LEU A 380 15.46 3.85 -18.97
C LEU A 380 15.52 3.06 -20.28
N SER A 381 16.57 2.28 -20.52
CA SER A 381 16.73 1.55 -21.78
C SER A 381 15.62 0.53 -22.05
N ASN A 382 15.11 -0.17 -21.02
CA ASN A 382 13.96 -1.06 -21.19
C ASN A 382 12.65 -0.28 -21.45
N CYS A 383 12.40 0.82 -20.73
CA CYS A 383 11.21 1.65 -20.97
C CYS A 383 11.25 2.41 -22.32
N GLU A 384 12.44 2.76 -22.84
CA GLU A 384 12.62 3.32 -24.19
C GLU A 384 12.28 2.30 -25.28
N ILE A 385 12.68 1.03 -25.12
CA ILE A 385 12.28 -0.06 -26.03
C ILE A 385 10.76 -0.27 -25.98
N ALA A 386 10.16 -0.26 -24.77
CA ALA A 386 8.72 -0.35 -24.62
C ALA A 386 7.99 0.82 -25.33
N LEU A 387 8.54 2.04 -25.24
CA LEU A 387 8.01 3.22 -25.88
C LEU A 387 8.05 3.13 -27.41
N ASP A 388 9.19 2.72 -28.00
CA ASP A 388 9.33 2.55 -29.46
C ASP A 388 8.34 1.53 -30.03
N ILE A 389 8.22 0.36 -29.38
CA ILE A 389 7.22 -0.65 -29.74
C ILE A 389 5.80 -0.05 -29.67
N ARG A 390 5.47 0.67 -28.59
CA ARG A 390 4.12 1.22 -28.40
C ARG A 390 3.80 2.36 -29.38
N LEU A 391 4.78 3.15 -29.78
CA LEU A 391 4.63 4.18 -30.81
C LEU A 391 4.38 3.58 -32.21
N LYS A 392 4.94 2.41 -32.51
CA LYS A 392 4.69 1.68 -33.77
C LYS A 392 3.36 0.93 -33.80
N SER A 393 2.95 0.34 -32.67
CA SER A 393 1.78 -0.53 -32.59
C SER A 393 0.44 0.21 -32.49
N SER A 394 0.44 1.46 -32.03
CA SER A 394 -0.75 2.11 -31.47
C SER A 394 -1.28 3.26 -32.32
N SER A 395 -2.59 3.45 -32.30
CA SER A 395 -3.18 4.74 -32.66
C SER A 395 -2.89 5.78 -31.56
N SER A 396 -2.97 7.07 -31.88
CA SER A 396 -2.54 8.19 -31.01
C SER A 396 -3.27 8.33 -29.67
N ASN A 397 -4.25 7.46 -29.37
CA ASN A 397 -5.15 7.54 -28.23
C ASN A 397 -5.07 6.29 -27.32
N ASP A 398 -4.05 5.44 -27.46
CA ASP A 398 -3.88 4.26 -26.60
C ASP A 398 -3.41 4.67 -25.18
N THR A 399 -4.27 4.43 -24.18
CA THR A 399 -3.99 4.72 -22.76
C THR A 399 -2.71 4.04 -22.25
N SER A 400 -2.32 2.89 -22.81
CA SER A 400 -1.08 2.22 -22.40
C SER A 400 0.21 2.96 -22.83
N LEU A 401 0.15 3.81 -23.87
CA LEU A 401 1.25 4.71 -24.22
C LEU A 401 1.44 5.79 -23.15
N SER A 402 0.34 6.27 -22.56
CA SER A 402 0.38 7.16 -21.39
C SER A 402 1.06 6.48 -20.20
N ASN A 403 0.79 5.20 -19.96
CA ASN A 403 1.42 4.44 -18.87
C ASN A 403 2.95 4.33 -19.03
N VAL A 404 3.46 4.09 -20.25
CA VAL A 404 4.90 4.06 -20.50
C VAL A 404 5.55 5.43 -20.28
N TYR A 405 4.91 6.52 -20.72
CA TYR A 405 5.38 7.87 -20.42
C TYR A 405 5.34 8.20 -18.92
N CYS A 406 4.30 7.77 -18.19
CA CYS A 406 4.21 7.92 -16.74
C CYS A 406 5.37 7.18 -16.03
N ASN A 407 5.64 5.94 -16.44
CA ASN A 407 6.73 5.14 -15.88
C ASN A 407 8.12 5.76 -16.18
N LEU A 408 8.34 6.29 -17.39
CA LEU A 408 9.55 7.09 -17.69
C LEU A 408 9.65 8.31 -16.77
N GLY A 409 8.55 9.02 -16.53
CA GLY A 409 8.49 10.12 -15.55
C GLY A 409 8.96 9.69 -14.16
N MET A 410 8.45 8.57 -13.65
CA MET A 410 8.84 8.00 -12.35
C MET A 410 10.33 7.61 -12.30
N ILE A 411 10.93 7.16 -13.42
CA ILE A 411 12.36 6.83 -13.49
C ILE A 411 13.21 8.10 -13.41
N TYR A 412 12.89 9.13 -14.18
CA TYR A 412 13.59 10.43 -14.11
C TYR A 412 13.42 11.09 -12.73
N GLU A 413 12.25 10.98 -12.11
CA GLU A 413 11.99 11.43 -10.74
C GLU A 413 12.87 10.69 -9.72
N SER A 414 12.94 9.35 -9.81
CA SER A 414 13.78 8.51 -8.92
C SER A 414 15.27 8.82 -9.09
N LYS A 415 15.68 9.28 -10.27
CA LYS A 415 17.04 9.73 -10.60
C LYS A 415 17.35 11.18 -10.16
N GLY A 416 16.34 11.98 -9.84
CA GLY A 416 16.45 13.41 -9.48
C GLY A 416 16.36 14.40 -10.64
N ASP A 417 16.09 13.93 -11.87
CA ASP A 417 15.98 14.77 -13.08
C ASP A 417 14.54 15.30 -13.24
N TYR A 418 14.08 16.10 -12.28
CA TYR A 418 12.67 16.51 -12.14
C TYR A 418 12.08 17.24 -13.36
N SER A 419 12.90 17.94 -14.16
CA SER A 419 12.43 18.62 -15.38
C SER A 419 12.06 17.65 -16.50
N GLU A 420 12.81 16.56 -16.67
CA GLU A 420 12.47 15.51 -17.63
C GLU A 420 11.26 14.72 -17.14
N ALA A 421 11.21 14.41 -15.83
CA ALA A 421 10.06 13.78 -15.21
C ALA A 421 8.76 14.55 -15.50
N LEU A 422 8.77 15.88 -15.31
CA LEU A 422 7.66 16.76 -15.64
C LEU A 422 7.25 16.67 -17.12
N SER A 423 8.21 16.73 -18.05
CA SER A 423 7.94 16.62 -19.49
C SER A 423 7.31 15.29 -19.88
N TYR A 424 7.70 14.20 -19.23
CA TYR A 424 7.11 12.88 -19.46
C TYR A 424 5.69 12.75 -18.86
N TYR A 425 5.44 13.31 -17.68
CA TYR A 425 4.09 13.38 -17.12
C TYR A 425 3.15 14.28 -17.95
N GLU A 426 3.64 15.37 -18.54
CA GLU A 426 2.87 16.19 -19.49
C GLU A 426 2.46 15.42 -20.75
N LYS A 427 3.39 14.65 -21.35
CA LYS A 427 3.10 13.77 -22.49
C LYS A 427 2.04 12.71 -22.13
N ALA A 428 2.16 12.10 -20.95
CA ALA A 428 1.19 11.13 -20.44
C ALA A 428 -0.20 11.76 -20.25
N TYR A 429 -0.27 12.97 -19.68
CA TYR A 429 -1.49 13.71 -19.42
C TYR A 429 -2.23 14.15 -20.68
N GLU A 430 -1.53 14.66 -21.71
CA GLU A 430 -2.20 15.07 -22.96
C GLU A 430 -2.81 13.87 -23.72
N ILE A 431 -2.23 12.67 -23.64
CA ILE A 431 -2.84 11.44 -24.16
C ILE A 431 -4.08 11.03 -23.36
N GLN A 432 -4.05 11.13 -22.03
CA GLN A 432 -5.24 10.89 -21.19
C GLN A 432 -6.36 11.88 -21.53
N LYS A 433 -6.01 13.15 -21.72
CA LYS A 433 -6.93 14.25 -22.04
C LYS A 433 -7.55 14.14 -23.44
N SER A 434 -6.88 13.50 -24.40
CA SER A 434 -7.45 13.23 -25.73
C SER A 434 -8.31 11.96 -25.78
N SER A 435 -8.13 11.03 -24.83
CA SER A 435 -8.78 9.70 -24.83
C SER A 435 -9.89 9.53 -23.80
N LEU A 436 -9.90 10.30 -22.70
CA LEU A 436 -10.80 10.11 -21.55
C LEU A 436 -11.79 11.28 -21.36
N PRO A 437 -13.00 11.02 -20.84
CA PRO A 437 -13.95 12.08 -20.47
C PRO A 437 -13.40 13.01 -19.37
N PRO A 438 -13.77 14.31 -19.35
CA PRO A 438 -13.45 15.20 -18.24
C PRO A 438 -13.84 14.62 -16.88
N HIS A 439 -12.99 14.79 -15.87
CA HIS A 439 -13.12 14.21 -14.52
C HIS A 439 -13.01 12.68 -14.42
N HIS A 440 -12.45 11.99 -15.42
CA HIS A 440 -12.08 10.59 -15.24
C HIS A 440 -11.06 10.42 -14.08
N PRO A 441 -11.22 9.42 -13.17
CA PRO A 441 -10.31 9.22 -12.03
C PRO A 441 -8.82 9.07 -12.36
N PHE A 442 -8.47 8.70 -13.59
CA PHE A 442 -7.07 8.68 -14.05
C PHE A 442 -6.38 10.05 -13.96
N PHE A 443 -7.10 11.17 -14.11
CA PHE A 443 -6.51 12.49 -13.97
C PHE A 443 -6.00 12.76 -12.55
N THR A 444 -6.57 12.10 -11.53
CA THR A 444 -6.10 12.18 -10.15
C THR A 444 -4.65 11.69 -10.01
N ALA A 445 -4.27 10.60 -10.70
CA ALA A 445 -2.90 10.10 -10.67
C ALA A 445 -1.92 11.06 -11.38
N SER A 446 -2.32 11.65 -12.50
CA SER A 446 -1.50 12.66 -13.20
C SER A 446 -1.34 13.94 -12.37
N TYR A 447 -2.41 14.43 -11.74
CA TYR A 447 -2.34 15.58 -10.83
C TYR A 447 -1.56 15.27 -9.55
N TYR A 448 -1.58 14.03 -9.06
CA TYR A 448 -0.71 13.59 -7.98
C TYR A 448 0.76 13.70 -8.36
N ASN A 449 1.15 13.14 -9.51
CA ASN A 449 2.54 13.18 -9.99
C ASN A 449 3.03 14.63 -10.23
N PHE A 450 2.18 15.50 -10.79
CA PHE A 450 2.51 16.93 -10.88
C PHE A 450 2.68 17.56 -9.48
N GLY A 451 1.77 17.29 -8.54
CA GLY A 451 1.86 17.77 -7.16
C GLY A 451 3.18 17.38 -6.48
N GLY A 452 3.60 16.13 -6.65
CA GLY A 452 4.87 15.60 -6.13
C GLY A 452 6.08 16.31 -6.73
N ILE A 453 6.18 16.36 -8.06
CA ILE A 453 7.29 17.02 -8.76
C ILE A 453 7.38 18.51 -8.43
N TYR A 454 6.27 19.25 -8.40
CA TYR A 454 6.31 20.66 -7.99
C TYR A 454 6.69 20.84 -6.52
N SER A 455 6.34 19.90 -5.64
CA SER A 455 6.81 19.91 -4.25
C SER A 455 8.32 19.66 -4.13
N LEU A 456 8.88 18.75 -4.94
CA LEU A 456 10.32 18.46 -4.99
C LEU A 456 11.12 19.62 -5.62
N LEU A 457 10.52 20.36 -6.56
CA LEU A 457 11.09 21.59 -7.12
C LEU A 457 10.95 22.82 -6.20
N GLY A 458 10.32 22.69 -5.04
CA GLY A 458 10.06 23.79 -4.10
C GLY A 458 8.96 24.78 -4.54
N ASP A 459 8.27 24.52 -5.66
CA ASP A 459 7.10 25.30 -6.08
C ASP A 459 5.84 24.78 -5.40
N TYR A 460 5.76 25.09 -4.11
CA TYR A 460 4.62 24.72 -3.27
C TYR A 460 3.28 25.32 -3.75
N SER A 461 3.31 26.38 -4.58
CA SER A 461 2.08 27.00 -5.10
C SER A 461 1.45 26.14 -6.20
N ASN A 462 2.26 25.67 -7.16
CA ASN A 462 1.79 24.71 -8.15
C ASN A 462 1.51 23.34 -7.52
N ALA A 463 2.31 22.87 -6.55
CA ALA A 463 2.05 21.62 -5.83
C ALA A 463 0.64 21.59 -5.21
N LEU A 464 0.28 22.63 -4.44
CA LEU A 464 -1.05 22.78 -3.85
C LEU A 464 -2.16 22.90 -4.92
N LEU A 465 -1.92 23.61 -6.03
CA LEU A 465 -2.88 23.72 -7.14
C LEU A 465 -3.22 22.35 -7.74
N TYR A 466 -2.21 21.51 -8.00
CA TYR A 466 -2.45 20.19 -8.59
C TYR A 466 -3.07 19.21 -7.58
N TYR A 467 -2.62 19.18 -6.33
CA TYR A 467 -3.29 18.37 -5.30
C TYR A 467 -4.74 18.81 -5.05
N THR A 468 -5.05 20.11 -5.09
CA THR A 468 -6.45 20.60 -4.99
C THR A 468 -7.29 20.11 -6.17
N LYS A 469 -6.78 20.12 -7.40
CA LYS A 469 -7.47 19.52 -8.56
C LYS A 469 -7.67 18.01 -8.45
N ALA A 470 -6.74 17.31 -7.78
CA ALA A 470 -6.90 15.89 -7.49
C ALA A 470 -8.06 15.67 -6.49
N VAL A 471 -8.12 16.45 -5.41
CA VAL A 471 -9.25 16.48 -4.46
C VAL A 471 -10.58 16.78 -5.17
N GLU A 472 -10.65 17.82 -6.02
CA GLU A 472 -11.87 18.19 -6.76
C GLU A 472 -12.43 17.10 -7.69
N ILE A 473 -11.61 16.13 -8.12
CA ILE A 473 -12.04 14.96 -8.87
C ILE A 473 -12.41 13.82 -7.89
N GLN A 474 -11.59 13.60 -6.86
CA GLN A 474 -11.86 12.59 -5.84
C GLN A 474 -13.21 12.83 -5.15
N GLU A 475 -13.50 14.03 -4.68
CA GLU A 475 -14.78 14.41 -4.04
C GLU A 475 -16.01 14.26 -4.97
N LYS A 476 -15.82 14.23 -6.30
CA LYS A 476 -16.90 14.02 -7.28
C LYS A 476 -17.08 12.56 -7.69
N CYS A 477 -16.04 11.74 -7.53
CA CYS A 477 -15.99 10.37 -8.05
C CYS A 477 -15.90 9.29 -6.95
N LEU A 478 -15.59 9.67 -5.71
CA LEU A 478 -15.33 8.78 -4.58
C LEU A 478 -16.13 9.25 -3.34
N PRO A 479 -16.44 8.36 -2.39
CA PRO A 479 -16.97 8.73 -1.08
C PRO A 479 -16.06 9.71 -0.31
N ALA A 480 -16.65 10.47 0.61
CA ALA A 480 -15.97 11.51 1.39
C ALA A 480 -14.86 10.97 2.33
N ASP A 481 -14.87 9.66 2.59
CA ASP A 481 -13.90 8.95 3.41
C ASP A 481 -13.15 7.87 2.62
N HIS A 482 -13.07 7.99 1.29
CA HIS A 482 -12.23 7.11 0.48
C HIS A 482 -10.74 7.26 0.86
N PRO A 483 -9.93 6.18 0.98
CA PRO A 483 -8.54 6.27 1.46
C PRO A 483 -7.65 7.17 0.60
N SER A 484 -7.90 7.21 -0.72
CA SER A 484 -7.20 8.09 -1.65
C SER A 484 -7.38 9.59 -1.34
N LEU A 485 -8.49 9.99 -0.70
CA LEU A 485 -8.72 11.37 -0.29
C LEU A 485 -7.85 11.72 0.93
N ALA A 486 -7.77 10.80 1.91
CA ALA A 486 -6.86 10.91 3.06
C ALA A 486 -5.39 11.02 2.62
N PHE A 487 -5.00 10.25 1.60
CA PHE A 487 -3.67 10.30 1.01
C PHE A 487 -3.39 11.66 0.34
N THR A 488 -4.35 12.24 -0.40
CA THR A 488 -4.19 13.58 -0.98
C THR A 488 -4.16 14.67 0.09
N TYR A 489 -5.02 14.61 1.12
CA TYR A 489 -4.96 15.54 2.26
C TYR A 489 -3.63 15.44 3.01
N SER A 490 -3.08 14.23 3.20
CA SER A 490 -1.75 14.04 3.80
C SER A 490 -0.64 14.70 2.96
N ASN A 491 -0.73 14.62 1.63
CA ASN A 491 0.21 15.30 0.73
C ASN A 491 0.08 16.83 0.79
N ILE A 492 -1.14 17.36 0.85
CA ILE A 492 -1.40 18.79 1.05
C ILE A 492 -0.84 19.25 2.41
N GLY A 493 -1.07 18.47 3.47
CA GLY A 493 -0.50 18.70 4.81
C GLY A 493 1.03 18.73 4.79
N TYR A 494 1.66 17.79 4.08
CA TYR A 494 3.11 17.73 3.90
C TYR A 494 3.65 18.97 3.15
N VAL A 495 3.00 19.44 2.09
CA VAL A 495 3.39 20.70 1.42
C VAL A 495 3.26 21.89 2.38
N TYR A 496 2.20 21.98 3.18
CA TYR A 496 2.08 23.04 4.20
C TYR A 496 3.14 22.93 5.30
N GLN A 497 3.58 21.73 5.67
CA GLN A 497 4.71 21.51 6.58
C GLN A 497 6.02 22.02 5.97
N LEU A 498 6.31 21.74 4.69
CA LEU A 498 7.48 22.27 3.98
C LEU A 498 7.46 23.80 3.87
N MET A 499 6.27 24.41 3.76
CA MET A 499 6.08 25.87 3.82
C MET A 499 6.22 26.47 5.24
N GLY A 500 6.45 25.67 6.28
CA GLY A 500 6.47 26.10 7.68
C GLY A 500 5.10 26.49 8.26
N LYS A 501 4.00 26.17 7.56
CA LYS A 501 2.62 26.52 7.94
C LYS A 501 1.99 25.41 8.79
N TYR A 502 2.65 25.09 9.91
CA TYR A 502 2.38 23.92 10.74
C TYR A 502 0.92 23.77 11.21
N THR A 503 0.24 24.86 11.56
CA THR A 503 -1.18 24.80 11.97
C THR A 503 -2.12 24.38 10.84
N ILE A 504 -1.82 24.76 9.60
CA ILE A 504 -2.58 24.35 8.42
C ILE A 504 -2.24 22.89 8.08
N ALA A 505 -0.95 22.53 8.16
CA ALA A 505 -0.51 21.14 7.99
C ALA A 505 -1.25 20.19 8.93
N LEU A 506 -1.32 20.51 10.23
CA LEU A 506 -2.09 19.73 11.21
C LEU A 506 -3.56 19.59 10.83
N SER A 507 -4.24 20.66 10.39
CA SER A 507 -5.65 20.56 9.99
C SER A 507 -5.89 19.58 8.83
N TYR A 508 -4.99 19.52 7.84
CA TYR A 508 -5.09 18.56 6.74
C TYR A 508 -4.74 17.12 7.18
N PHE A 509 -3.76 16.96 8.09
CA PHE A 509 -3.49 15.65 8.67
C PHE A 509 -4.63 15.18 9.59
N GLU A 510 -5.34 16.09 10.28
CA GLU A 510 -6.55 15.76 11.05
C GLU A 510 -7.71 15.32 10.16
N GLU A 511 -7.95 15.94 9.00
CA GLU A 511 -8.94 15.43 8.04
C GLU A 511 -8.52 14.06 7.48
N ALA A 512 -7.23 13.85 7.19
CA ALA A 512 -6.72 12.52 6.79
C ALA A 512 -6.91 11.46 7.89
N LEU A 513 -6.67 11.82 9.16
CA LEU A 513 -6.91 10.93 10.30
C LEU A 513 -8.39 10.57 10.45
N LYS A 514 -9.32 11.53 10.36
CA LYS A 514 -10.77 11.24 10.46
C LYS A 514 -11.22 10.20 9.44
N ILE A 515 -10.60 10.20 8.26
CA ILE A 515 -10.84 9.19 7.22
C ILE A 515 -10.18 7.86 7.65
N GLN A 516 -8.89 7.88 7.99
CA GLN A 516 -8.11 6.67 8.27
C GLN A 516 -8.51 5.92 9.56
N GLU A 517 -8.94 6.63 10.61
CA GLU A 517 -9.30 6.04 11.92
C GLU A 517 -10.61 5.22 11.88
N ASN A 518 -11.39 5.32 10.79
CA ASN A 518 -12.63 4.57 10.58
C ASN A 518 -12.48 3.28 9.75
N ILE A 519 -11.25 2.87 9.35
CA ILE A 519 -11.06 1.85 8.30
C ILE A 519 -10.26 0.61 8.78
N SER A 520 -10.47 -0.51 8.08
CA SER A 520 -9.93 -1.86 8.30
C SER A 520 -8.39 -1.99 8.29
N GLU A 521 -7.89 -3.16 8.69
CA GLU A 521 -6.46 -3.46 8.91
C GLU A 521 -5.55 -3.15 7.71
N SER A 522 -6.09 -3.14 6.48
CA SER A 522 -5.35 -2.81 5.26
C SER A 522 -4.82 -1.37 5.20
N ASN A 523 -5.43 -0.43 5.95
CA ASN A 523 -5.01 0.98 5.95
C ASN A 523 -4.07 1.35 7.12
N LEU A 524 -3.76 0.40 8.01
CA LEU A 524 -2.93 0.63 9.20
C LEU A 524 -1.59 1.31 8.87
N LEU A 525 -0.90 0.90 7.80
CA LEU A 525 0.38 1.50 7.42
C LEU A 525 0.24 2.95 6.91
N SER A 526 -0.89 3.31 6.28
CA SER A 526 -1.14 4.70 5.88
C SER A 526 -1.46 5.58 7.10
N LEU A 527 -2.19 5.04 8.09
CA LEU A 527 -2.42 5.70 9.38
C LEU A 527 -1.10 5.92 10.14
N ALA A 528 -0.20 4.92 10.16
CA ALA A 528 1.13 5.03 10.75
C ALA A 528 1.97 6.14 10.09
N THR A 529 1.86 6.30 8.76
CA THR A 529 2.49 7.38 8.00
C THR A 529 1.95 8.76 8.41
N THR A 530 0.62 8.90 8.55
CA THR A 530 -0.01 10.16 9.00
C THR A 530 0.39 10.53 10.43
N TYR A 531 0.38 9.56 11.36
CA TYR A 531 0.88 9.77 12.72
C TYR A 531 2.37 10.18 12.73
N ASN A 532 3.21 9.58 11.89
CA ASN A 532 4.61 9.98 11.75
C ASN A 532 4.75 11.45 11.31
N ASN A 533 3.97 11.87 10.32
CA ASN A 533 3.99 13.25 9.81
C ASN A 533 3.48 14.25 10.86
N ILE A 534 2.42 13.94 11.60
CA ILE A 534 1.95 14.75 12.74
C ILE A 534 3.04 14.85 13.82
N GLY A 535 3.72 13.74 14.13
CA GLY A 535 4.86 13.73 15.04
C GLY A 535 5.98 14.67 14.60
N LEU A 536 6.35 14.65 13.31
CA LEU A 536 7.33 15.57 12.73
C LEU A 536 6.87 17.04 12.78
N VAL A 537 5.59 17.35 12.53
CA VAL A 537 5.08 18.72 12.70
C VAL A 537 5.19 19.17 14.16
N HIS A 538 4.83 18.33 15.13
CA HIS A 538 4.99 18.66 16.55
C HIS A 538 6.48 18.83 16.94
N ARG A 539 7.42 18.07 16.35
CA ARG A 539 8.87 18.31 16.50
C ARG A 539 9.26 19.71 16.04
N PHE A 540 8.80 20.14 14.87
CA PHE A 540 9.08 21.49 14.35
C PHE A 540 8.41 22.62 15.14
N MET A 541 7.33 22.32 15.87
CA MET A 541 6.69 23.23 16.83
C MET A 541 7.28 23.13 18.25
N GLU A 542 8.41 22.42 18.45
CA GLU A 542 9.07 22.16 19.74
C GLU A 542 8.20 21.43 20.78
N ASN A 543 7.09 20.83 20.35
CA ASN A 543 6.15 20.07 21.18
C ASN A 543 6.58 18.60 21.34
N TYR A 544 7.82 18.38 21.79
CA TYR A 544 8.45 17.05 21.80
C TYR A 544 7.64 15.93 22.48
N PRO A 545 6.96 16.14 23.63
CA PRO A 545 6.17 15.06 24.26
C PRO A 545 5.00 14.59 23.38
N ILE A 546 4.39 15.50 22.61
CA ILE A 546 3.32 15.15 21.66
C ILE A 546 3.92 14.45 20.45
N ALA A 547 5.08 14.92 19.95
CA ALA A 547 5.79 14.30 18.85
C ALA A 547 6.15 12.83 19.13
N LEU A 548 6.72 12.55 20.32
CA LEU A 548 7.03 11.19 20.77
C LEU A 548 5.78 10.32 20.85
N ALA A 549 4.68 10.81 21.45
CA ALA A 549 3.44 10.06 21.59
C ALA A 549 2.79 9.67 20.24
N TYR A 550 3.01 10.44 19.17
CA TYR A 550 2.57 10.06 17.82
C TYR A 550 3.53 9.06 17.16
N LEU A 551 4.85 9.18 17.35
CA LEU A 551 5.79 8.18 16.82
C LEU A 551 5.68 6.83 17.54
N ASP A 552 5.33 6.81 18.83
CA ASP A 552 5.02 5.56 19.56
C ASP A 552 3.79 4.85 18.96
N LYS A 553 2.75 5.61 18.56
CA LYS A 553 1.60 5.05 17.82
C LYS A 553 2.00 4.48 16.47
N THR A 554 2.88 5.17 15.73
CA THR A 554 3.45 4.66 14.46
C THR A 554 4.18 3.34 14.70
N LEU A 555 5.09 3.26 15.67
CA LEU A 555 5.82 2.02 15.99
C LEU A 555 4.89 0.85 16.35
N VAL A 556 3.88 1.07 17.20
CA VAL A 556 2.92 0.00 17.59
C VAL A 556 2.20 -0.58 16.37
N ILE A 557 1.94 0.23 15.34
CA ILE A 557 1.32 -0.23 14.10
C ILE A 557 2.37 -0.94 13.22
N GLU A 558 3.54 -0.34 13.01
CA GLU A 558 4.60 -0.91 12.18
C GLU A 558 5.08 -2.27 12.72
N GLU A 559 5.32 -2.40 14.03
CA GLU A 559 5.71 -3.66 14.68
C GLU A 559 4.62 -4.74 14.63
N LYS A 560 3.34 -4.36 14.51
CA LYS A 560 2.24 -5.31 14.29
C LYS A 560 2.17 -5.79 12.83
N CYS A 561 2.39 -4.88 11.88
CA CYS A 561 2.12 -5.10 10.46
C CYS A 561 3.32 -5.52 9.62
N LEU A 562 4.55 -5.24 10.07
CA LEU A 562 5.77 -5.36 9.26
C LEU A 562 6.83 -6.28 9.92
N PRO A 563 7.72 -6.90 9.13
CA PRO A 563 8.92 -7.56 9.66
C PRO A 563 9.82 -6.60 10.44
N LEU A 564 10.54 -7.11 11.46
CA LEU A 564 11.44 -6.33 12.33
C LEU A 564 12.63 -5.65 11.61
N ASP A 565 12.87 -5.99 10.34
CA ASP A 565 13.88 -5.42 9.45
C ASP A 565 13.29 -4.63 8.27
N HIS A 566 11.99 -4.31 8.31
CA HIS A 566 11.34 -3.49 7.29
C HIS A 566 11.90 -2.05 7.29
N PRO A 567 12.13 -1.43 6.11
CA PRO A 567 12.66 -0.07 6.03
C PRO A 567 11.84 0.99 6.78
N SER A 568 10.52 0.88 6.87
CA SER A 568 9.64 1.85 7.56
C SER A 568 10.00 2.04 9.04
N LEU A 569 10.23 0.94 9.79
CA LEU A 569 10.67 0.99 11.19
C LEU A 569 11.96 1.81 11.36
N ALA A 570 12.88 1.72 10.40
CA ALA A 570 14.12 2.47 10.44
C ALA A 570 13.93 3.98 10.20
N TYR A 571 12.92 4.38 9.43
CA TYR A 571 12.51 5.79 9.32
C TYR A 571 11.91 6.30 10.64
N THR A 572 11.02 5.53 11.26
CA THR A 572 10.42 5.91 12.55
C THR A 572 11.48 6.02 13.65
N TYR A 573 12.44 5.09 13.71
CA TYR A 573 13.61 5.20 14.59
C TYR A 573 14.50 6.41 14.23
N ASN A 574 14.71 6.74 12.95
CA ASN A 574 15.45 7.95 12.58
C ASN A 574 14.74 9.21 13.09
N ASN A 575 13.42 9.26 12.97
CA ASN A 575 12.61 10.40 13.41
C ASN A 575 12.63 10.54 14.93
N LEU A 576 12.55 9.44 15.69
CA LEU A 576 12.81 9.44 17.13
C LEU A 576 14.21 9.97 17.46
N GLY A 577 15.25 9.49 16.76
CA GLY A 577 16.63 10.00 16.89
C GLY A 577 16.73 11.52 16.72
N THR A 578 16.06 12.08 15.70
CA THR A 578 16.04 13.54 15.46
C THR A 578 15.28 14.33 16.53
N ILE A 579 14.26 13.74 17.17
CA ILE A 579 13.54 14.38 18.30
C ILE A 579 14.45 14.42 19.52
N TYR A 580 15.09 13.30 19.88
CA TYR A 580 16.04 13.26 20.98
C TYR A 580 17.25 14.17 20.75
N GLN A 581 17.75 14.28 19.51
CA GLN A 581 18.72 15.29 19.11
C GLN A 581 18.23 16.72 19.38
N SER A 582 16.98 17.05 19.02
CA SER A 582 16.38 18.37 19.27
C SER A 582 16.24 18.66 20.78
N MET A 583 15.94 17.63 21.57
CA MET A 583 15.91 17.67 23.04
C MET A 583 17.31 17.71 23.68
N LYS A 584 18.39 17.56 22.89
CA LYS A 584 19.80 17.42 23.32
C LYS A 584 20.11 16.16 24.13
N GLU A 585 19.28 15.13 24.00
CA GLU A 585 19.52 13.79 24.55
C GLU A 585 20.36 12.95 23.58
N TYR A 586 21.60 13.39 23.32
CA TYR A 586 22.49 12.79 22.31
C TYR A 586 22.75 11.28 22.48
N PRO A 587 22.88 10.72 23.71
CA PRO A 587 23.01 9.27 23.89
C PRO A 587 21.77 8.48 23.44
N THR A 588 20.57 9.01 23.72
CA THR A 588 19.29 8.41 23.30
C THR A 588 19.14 8.50 21.78
N ALA A 589 19.51 9.65 21.19
CA ALA A 589 19.53 9.84 19.74
C ALA A 589 20.44 8.83 19.03
N LEU A 590 21.64 8.57 19.59
CA LEU A 590 22.58 7.57 19.07
C LEU A 590 22.04 6.14 19.14
N GLU A 591 21.27 5.77 20.19
CA GLU A 591 20.65 4.45 20.26
C GLU A 591 19.67 4.25 19.09
N TYR A 592 18.80 5.22 18.85
CA TYR A 592 17.82 5.17 17.76
C TYR A 592 18.49 5.22 16.38
N TYR A 593 19.47 6.10 16.17
CA TYR A 593 20.25 6.10 14.91
C TYR A 593 21.02 4.78 14.70
N GLY A 594 21.46 4.11 15.77
CA GLY A 594 22.03 2.77 15.71
C GLY A 594 21.04 1.69 15.26
N LYS A 595 19.78 1.77 15.72
CA LYS A 595 18.68 0.88 15.26
C LYS A 595 18.40 1.11 13.77
N THR A 596 18.25 2.37 13.33
CA THR A 596 18.11 2.74 11.92
C THR A 596 19.23 2.19 11.06
N LEU A 597 20.49 2.44 11.44
CA LEU A 597 21.66 1.98 10.71
C LEU A 597 21.66 0.45 10.54
N LYS A 598 21.35 -0.30 11.60
CA LYS A 598 21.31 -1.77 11.58
C LYS A 598 20.26 -2.32 10.62
N ILE A 599 19.08 -1.69 10.55
CA ILE A 599 18.03 -2.10 9.62
C ILE A 599 18.43 -1.74 8.18
N TRP A 600 18.77 -0.48 7.90
CA TRP A 600 19.12 -0.04 6.55
C TRP A 600 20.35 -0.76 5.98
N GLN A 601 21.33 -1.15 6.80
CA GLN A 601 22.47 -1.98 6.37
C GLN A 601 22.06 -3.40 5.95
N LYS A 602 20.91 -3.91 6.40
CA LYS A 602 20.40 -5.25 6.08
C LYS A 602 19.39 -5.23 4.93
N SER A 603 18.51 -4.23 4.89
CA SER A 603 17.37 -4.17 3.95
C SER A 603 17.66 -3.42 2.65
N LEU A 604 18.63 -2.51 2.61
CA LEU A 604 18.91 -1.74 1.40
C LEU A 604 19.94 -2.46 0.49
N PRO A 605 19.67 -2.63 -0.82
CA PRO A 605 20.70 -3.01 -1.77
C PRO A 605 21.78 -1.93 -1.86
N SER A 606 22.97 -2.31 -2.35
CA SER A 606 24.21 -1.52 -2.26
C SER A 606 24.17 -0.11 -2.88
N ASN A 607 23.17 0.18 -3.73
CA ASN A 607 22.94 1.45 -4.41
C ASN A 607 21.90 2.37 -3.74
N HIS A 608 21.08 1.90 -2.78
CA HIS A 608 20.29 2.78 -1.89
C HIS A 608 21.14 3.40 -0.75
N SER A 609 22.44 3.52 -1.02
CA SER A 609 23.50 3.95 -0.12
C SER A 609 23.41 5.42 0.31
N SER A 610 22.60 6.27 -0.33
CA SER A 610 22.40 7.67 0.12
C SER A 610 21.82 7.74 1.53
N LYS A 611 20.83 6.88 1.85
CA LYS A 611 20.24 6.77 3.20
C LYS A 611 21.28 6.34 4.24
N LEU A 612 22.21 5.44 3.85
CA LEU A 612 23.33 5.03 4.69
C LEU A 612 24.33 6.18 4.93
N ALA A 613 24.60 7.02 3.94
CA ALA A 613 25.40 8.22 4.13
C ALA A 613 24.72 9.23 5.07
N THR A 614 23.40 9.46 4.92
CA THR A 614 22.62 10.33 5.81
C THR A 614 22.67 9.87 7.26
N ILE A 615 22.44 8.59 7.56
CA ILE A 615 22.49 8.11 8.95
C ILE A 615 23.92 8.18 9.52
N HIS A 616 24.96 7.95 8.71
CA HIS A 616 26.34 8.19 9.15
C HIS A 616 26.62 9.67 9.42
N ASN A 617 26.06 10.59 8.63
CA ASN A 617 26.15 12.04 8.86
C ASN A 617 25.43 12.45 10.15
N ASN A 618 24.23 11.90 10.42
CA ASN A 618 23.48 12.15 11.66
C ASN A 618 24.24 11.63 12.89
N ILE A 619 24.82 10.42 12.83
CA ILE A 619 25.66 9.87 13.90
C ILE A 619 26.93 10.72 14.10
N GLY A 620 27.58 11.17 13.03
CA GLY A 620 28.73 12.08 13.10
C GLY A 620 28.37 13.39 13.81
N SER A 621 27.21 13.97 13.50
CA SER A 621 26.68 15.17 14.17
C SER A 621 26.41 14.94 15.66
N MET A 622 26.02 13.74 16.10
CA MET A 622 25.86 13.44 17.52
C MET A 622 27.19 13.39 18.26
N TYR A 623 28.23 12.80 17.67
CA TYR A 623 29.58 12.84 18.26
C TYR A 623 30.14 14.27 18.30
N ASP A 624 29.90 15.08 17.26
CA ASP A 624 30.28 16.49 17.21
C ASP A 624 29.60 17.32 18.31
N CYS A 625 28.29 17.12 18.52
CA CYS A 625 27.53 17.73 19.62
C CYS A 625 27.98 17.29 21.03
N MET A 626 28.65 16.14 21.14
CA MET A 626 29.24 15.63 22.38
C MET A 626 30.75 15.96 22.51
N GLU A 627 31.30 16.78 21.61
CA GLU A 627 32.71 17.17 21.53
C GLU A 627 33.69 16.00 21.25
N ASP A 628 33.20 14.83 20.83
CA ASP A 628 34.00 13.71 20.32
C ASP A 628 34.27 13.90 18.81
N TYR A 629 35.10 14.90 18.53
CA TYR A 629 35.44 15.29 17.16
C TYR A 629 36.16 14.18 16.37
N GLU A 630 36.87 13.27 17.05
CA GLU A 630 37.54 12.13 16.39
C GLU A 630 36.52 11.15 15.83
N GLN A 631 35.51 10.74 16.61
CA GLN A 631 34.44 9.89 16.10
C GLN A 631 33.58 10.61 15.06
N ALA A 632 33.28 11.90 15.25
CA ALA A 632 32.53 12.70 14.29
C ALA A 632 33.17 12.63 12.89
N LEU A 633 34.48 12.89 12.80
CA LEU A 633 35.24 12.82 11.54
C LEU A 633 35.26 11.41 10.93
N VAL A 634 35.34 10.35 11.74
CA VAL A 634 35.25 8.95 11.24
C VAL A 634 33.90 8.69 10.58
N TYR A 635 32.80 9.13 11.19
CA TYR A 635 31.46 8.94 10.66
C TYR A 635 31.16 9.80 9.43
N TYR A 636 31.58 11.07 9.41
CA TYR A 636 31.48 11.91 8.22
C TYR A 636 32.33 11.41 7.05
N THR A 637 33.51 10.83 7.32
CA THR A 637 34.36 10.24 6.27
C THR A 637 33.67 9.05 5.61
N LYS A 638 33.03 8.16 6.40
CA LYS A 638 32.22 7.05 5.87
C LYS A 638 31.07 7.56 4.99
N ALA A 639 30.35 8.59 5.43
CA ALA A 639 29.29 9.20 4.64
C ALA A 639 29.80 9.69 3.27
N ILE A 640 30.96 10.34 3.22
CA ILE A 640 31.59 10.81 1.98
C ILE A 640 32.09 9.67 1.09
N GLU A 641 32.67 8.60 1.66
CA GLU A 641 33.09 7.42 0.90
C GLU A 641 31.89 6.77 0.20
N ILE A 642 30.78 6.63 0.93
CA ILE A 642 29.52 6.12 0.42
C ILE A 642 28.96 7.05 -0.68
N GLN A 643 28.85 8.36 -0.43
CA GLN A 643 28.40 9.34 -1.42
C GLN A 643 29.27 9.33 -2.70
N LYS A 644 30.59 9.20 -2.59
CA LYS A 644 31.50 9.14 -3.75
C LYS A 644 31.40 7.83 -4.54
N SER A 645 30.98 6.75 -3.90
CA SER A 645 30.78 5.45 -4.55
C SER A 645 29.47 5.36 -5.35
N LEU A 646 28.55 6.31 -5.14
CA LEU A 646 27.25 6.35 -5.79
C LEU A 646 27.31 7.03 -7.16
N SER A 647 27.04 6.26 -8.22
CA SER A 647 26.90 6.78 -9.59
C SER A 647 25.66 7.67 -9.80
N CYS A 648 24.71 7.67 -8.85
CA CYS A 648 23.39 8.33 -8.97
C CYS A 648 22.93 9.05 -7.68
N SER A 649 23.84 9.44 -6.79
CA SER A 649 23.49 10.29 -5.63
C SER A 649 23.10 11.71 -6.06
N ASN A 650 22.29 12.40 -5.24
CA ASN A 650 22.09 13.83 -5.41
C ASN A 650 23.46 14.53 -5.36
N PRO A 651 23.86 15.31 -6.38
CA PRO A 651 25.16 15.97 -6.41
C PRO A 651 25.43 16.88 -5.19
N LEU A 652 24.37 17.32 -4.50
CA LEU A 652 24.43 18.18 -3.32
C LEU A 652 24.69 17.43 -1.99
N ASP A 653 24.44 16.12 -1.90
CA ASP A 653 24.61 15.37 -0.64
C ASP A 653 26.00 15.57 0.01
N PRO A 654 27.13 15.52 -0.75
CA PRO A 654 28.45 15.72 -0.16
C PRO A 654 28.70 17.13 0.37
N ALA A 655 27.99 18.16 -0.12
CA ALA A 655 28.18 19.53 0.35
C ALA A 655 27.78 19.67 1.83
N SER A 656 26.64 19.07 2.21
CA SER A 656 26.19 19.03 3.61
C SER A 656 27.22 18.37 4.54
N THR A 657 27.80 17.25 4.11
CA THR A 657 28.79 16.50 4.90
C THR A 657 30.15 17.22 4.94
N TYR A 658 30.56 17.89 3.86
CA TYR A 658 31.75 18.75 3.88
C TYR A 658 31.57 19.98 4.78
N ASN A 659 30.38 20.59 4.81
CA ASN A 659 30.06 21.67 5.75
C ASN A 659 30.16 21.20 7.22
N ASN A 660 29.60 20.03 7.53
CA ASN A 660 29.71 19.43 8.86
C ASN A 660 31.16 19.15 9.28
N ILE A 661 31.99 18.59 8.39
CA ILE A 661 33.44 18.42 8.63
C ILE A 661 34.13 19.78 8.82
N GLY A 662 33.72 20.80 8.06
CA GLY A 662 34.20 22.17 8.22
C GLY A 662 33.93 22.72 9.62
N GLU A 663 32.69 22.56 10.11
CA GLU A 663 32.30 22.92 11.48
C GLU A 663 33.11 22.17 12.54
N THR A 664 33.30 20.86 12.40
CA THR A 664 34.13 20.07 13.32
C THR A 664 35.56 20.62 13.39
N TYR A 665 36.21 20.87 12.24
CA TYR A 665 37.54 21.46 12.23
C TYR A 665 37.57 22.90 12.78
N ARG A 666 36.49 23.68 12.57
CA ARG A 666 36.34 25.02 13.14
C ARG A 666 36.23 24.97 14.67
N ALA A 667 35.50 24.00 15.22
CA ALA A 667 35.37 23.75 16.66
C ALA A 667 36.70 23.27 17.28
N MET A 668 37.45 22.42 16.58
CA MET A 668 38.83 22.03 16.94
C MET A 668 39.86 23.17 16.82
N GLY A 669 39.49 24.33 16.27
CA GLY A 669 40.38 25.48 16.05
C GLY A 669 41.25 25.41 14.78
N ASP A 670 41.13 24.38 13.95
CA ASP A 670 41.80 24.29 12.64
C ASP A 670 40.96 24.98 11.56
N HIS A 671 40.86 26.30 11.67
CA HIS A 671 40.15 27.15 10.71
C HIS A 671 40.71 27.02 9.28
N SER A 672 41.98 26.61 9.13
CA SER A 672 42.61 26.38 7.83
C SER A 672 42.01 25.18 7.09
N LYS A 673 41.82 24.05 7.80
CA LYS A 673 41.09 22.91 7.25
C LYS A 673 39.61 23.22 7.08
N ALA A 674 38.99 23.91 8.03
CA ALA A 674 37.57 24.29 7.95
C ALA A 674 37.27 25.01 6.62
N LEU A 675 38.02 26.09 6.31
CA LEU A 675 37.93 26.80 5.03
C LEU A 675 38.13 25.88 3.81
N SER A 676 39.05 24.93 3.86
CA SER A 676 39.28 23.97 2.76
C SER A 676 38.12 22.98 2.53
N TYR A 677 37.27 22.77 3.53
CA TYR A 677 36.09 21.91 3.45
C TYR A 677 34.83 22.70 3.06
N TYR A 678 34.61 23.89 3.65
CA TYR A 678 33.54 24.78 3.18
C TYR A 678 33.72 25.19 1.71
N GLN A 679 34.95 25.40 1.24
CA GLN A 679 35.23 25.69 -0.17
C GLN A 679 34.75 24.55 -1.09
N LYS A 680 34.92 23.28 -0.69
CA LYS A 680 34.41 22.11 -1.44
C LYS A 680 32.88 22.04 -1.43
N ALA A 681 32.26 22.37 -0.30
CA ALA A 681 30.80 22.46 -0.22
C ALA A 681 30.26 23.57 -1.15
N LEU A 682 30.88 24.76 -1.10
CA LEU A 682 30.50 25.91 -1.90
C LEU A 682 30.65 25.65 -3.42
N GLU A 683 31.72 24.98 -3.85
CA GLU A 683 31.92 24.59 -5.25
C GLU A 683 30.84 23.64 -5.78
N ILE A 684 30.35 22.73 -4.93
CA ILE A 684 29.25 21.82 -5.26
C ILE A 684 27.92 22.60 -5.31
N GLU A 685 27.63 23.40 -4.28
CA GLU A 685 26.41 24.20 -4.19
C GLU A 685 26.28 25.19 -5.35
N GLN A 686 27.34 25.95 -5.67
CA GLN A 686 27.35 26.90 -6.79
C GLN A 686 27.13 26.27 -8.17
N LYS A 687 27.43 24.97 -8.31
CA LYS A 687 27.25 24.24 -9.58
C LYS A 687 25.81 23.72 -9.75
N HIS A 688 25.09 23.46 -8.67
CA HIS A 688 23.82 22.73 -8.68
C HIS A 688 22.62 23.50 -8.13
N LEU A 689 22.82 24.63 -7.42
CA LEU A 689 21.76 25.48 -6.88
C LEU A 689 21.73 26.85 -7.58
N SER A 690 20.60 27.55 -7.42
CA SER A 690 20.49 28.95 -7.84
C SER A 690 21.41 29.86 -7.00
N SER A 691 21.86 30.98 -7.58
CA SER A 691 22.73 31.95 -6.90
C SER A 691 22.08 32.62 -5.68
N SER A 692 20.77 32.46 -5.49
CA SER A 692 19.99 32.94 -4.36
C SER A 692 19.65 31.86 -3.32
N HIS A 693 20.10 30.62 -3.48
CA HIS A 693 19.68 29.53 -2.58
C HIS A 693 20.20 29.72 -1.13
N PRO A 694 19.36 29.55 -0.09
CA PRO A 694 19.76 29.76 1.31
C PRO A 694 20.98 28.94 1.75
N SER A 695 21.16 27.72 1.23
CA SER A 695 22.29 26.85 1.60
C SER A 695 23.65 27.44 1.26
N LEU A 696 23.78 28.12 0.09
CA LEU A 696 25.01 28.86 -0.23
C LEU A 696 25.29 29.93 0.83
N ALA A 697 24.27 30.63 1.32
CA ALA A 697 24.45 31.63 2.34
C ALA A 697 24.90 31.03 3.68
N THR A 698 24.42 29.84 4.04
CA THR A 698 24.88 29.09 5.21
C THR A 698 26.38 28.75 5.07
N THR A 699 26.79 28.16 3.95
CA THR A 699 28.21 27.82 3.68
C THR A 699 29.11 29.06 3.71
N ILE A 700 28.70 30.15 3.05
CA ILE A 700 29.45 31.42 3.03
C ILE A 700 29.52 32.06 4.43
N SER A 701 28.46 31.96 5.24
CA SER A 701 28.46 32.44 6.63
C SER A 701 29.42 31.63 7.50
N ASN A 702 29.44 30.30 7.38
CA ASN A 702 30.39 29.44 8.08
C ASN A 702 31.85 29.75 7.68
N MET A 703 32.11 30.03 6.39
CA MET A 703 33.40 30.55 5.92
C MET A 703 33.75 31.89 6.56
N ALA A 704 32.79 32.82 6.68
CA ALA A 704 33.02 34.10 7.35
C ALA A 704 33.44 33.94 8.82
N VAL A 705 32.84 32.99 9.56
CA VAL A 705 33.25 32.66 10.93
C VAL A 705 34.65 32.03 10.98
N ALA A 706 35.02 31.18 10.03
CA ALA A 706 36.37 30.61 9.96
C ALA A 706 37.44 31.66 9.56
N PHE A 707 37.12 32.60 8.67
CA PHE A 707 37.98 33.75 8.39
C PHE A 707 38.16 34.66 9.61
N GLU A 708 37.10 34.89 10.39
CA GLU A 708 37.21 35.62 11.66
C GLU A 708 38.14 34.90 12.66
N GLY A 709 38.02 33.58 12.81
CA GLY A 709 38.93 32.77 13.63
C GLY A 709 40.40 32.87 13.19
N ASN A 710 40.65 32.93 11.88
CA ASN A 710 41.97 33.21 11.32
C ASN A 710 42.40 34.69 11.39
N LYS A 711 41.59 35.58 11.98
CA LYS A 711 41.80 37.05 12.07
C LYS A 711 41.83 37.75 10.71
N GLN A 712 41.24 37.14 9.69
CA GLN A 712 41.10 37.66 8.33
C GLN A 712 39.80 38.49 8.23
N TYR A 713 39.69 39.54 9.05
CA TYR A 713 38.42 40.27 9.28
C TYR A 713 37.81 40.90 8.01
N GLU A 714 38.64 41.30 7.03
CA GLU A 714 38.17 41.86 5.76
C GLU A 714 37.44 40.80 4.92
N GLN A 715 38.01 39.60 4.82
CA GLN A 715 37.41 38.46 4.12
C GLN A 715 36.18 37.93 4.86
N ALA A 716 36.22 37.92 6.20
CA ALA A 716 35.07 37.59 7.04
C ALA A 716 33.90 38.55 6.78
N PHE A 717 34.15 39.85 6.71
CA PHE A 717 33.12 40.86 6.43
C PHE A 717 32.53 40.73 5.02
N GLU A 718 33.38 40.59 3.99
CA GLU A 718 32.94 40.38 2.60
C GLU A 718 32.01 39.15 2.48
N HIS A 719 32.37 38.05 3.12
CA HIS A 719 31.56 36.83 3.08
C HIS A 719 30.28 36.97 3.90
N ALA A 720 30.33 37.61 5.08
CA ALA A 720 29.13 37.89 5.87
C ALA A 720 28.15 38.83 5.14
N GLU A 721 28.64 39.82 4.40
CA GLU A 721 27.82 40.70 3.55
C GLU A 721 27.15 39.90 2.42
N ARG A 722 27.93 39.10 1.68
CA ARG A 722 27.40 38.23 0.62
C ARG A 722 26.35 37.23 1.12
N ALA A 723 26.54 36.65 2.30
CA ALA A 723 25.54 35.76 2.93
C ALA A 723 24.25 36.51 3.30
N VAL A 724 24.36 37.73 3.84
CA VAL A 724 23.21 38.58 4.15
C VAL A 724 22.40 38.93 2.90
N ASP A 725 23.05 39.24 1.77
CA ASP A 725 22.36 39.58 0.53
C ASP A 725 21.57 38.40 -0.04
N ILE A 726 22.15 37.20 -0.05
CA ILE A 726 21.48 35.97 -0.48
C ILE A 726 20.26 35.68 0.42
N LEU A 727 20.41 35.80 1.75
CA LEU A 727 19.31 35.58 2.70
C LEU A 727 18.22 36.66 2.61
N CYS A 728 18.59 37.92 2.35
CA CYS A 728 17.62 38.99 2.11
C CYS A 728 16.79 38.76 0.86
N HIS A 729 17.38 38.19 -0.20
CA HIS A 729 16.70 37.90 -1.46
C HIS A 729 15.80 36.66 -1.36
N SER A 730 16.24 35.61 -0.67
CA SER A 730 15.53 34.32 -0.60
C SER A 730 14.48 34.23 0.51
N LEU A 731 14.85 34.61 1.73
CA LEU A 731 14.00 34.48 2.92
C LEU A 731 13.37 35.82 3.35
N GLY A 732 13.82 36.92 2.75
CA GLY A 732 13.38 38.27 3.07
C GLY A 732 14.18 38.92 4.21
N PRO A 733 14.08 40.25 4.35
CA PRO A 733 14.94 41.03 5.25
C PRO A 733 14.66 40.81 6.74
N ASN A 734 13.48 40.27 7.08
CA ASN A 734 12.97 40.09 8.44
C ASN A 734 12.99 38.63 8.92
N HIS A 735 13.48 37.68 8.11
CA HIS A 735 13.62 36.29 8.53
C HIS A 735 14.69 36.17 9.62
N SER A 736 14.50 35.26 10.58
CA SER A 736 15.37 35.09 11.76
C SER A 736 16.84 34.88 11.37
N GLN A 737 17.10 33.98 10.42
CA GLN A 737 18.44 33.69 9.90
C GLN A 737 19.08 34.93 9.23
N THR A 738 18.28 35.74 8.51
CA THR A 738 18.74 36.99 7.89
C THR A 738 19.12 38.04 8.95
N ILE A 739 18.35 38.14 10.03
CA ILE A 739 18.62 39.06 11.15
C ILE A 739 19.90 38.64 11.89
N ILE A 740 20.07 37.34 12.16
CA ILE A 740 21.29 36.80 12.80
C ILE A 740 22.53 37.14 11.96
N ASN A 741 22.48 36.90 10.64
CA ASN A 741 23.60 37.19 9.75
C ASN A 741 23.88 38.70 9.62
N LYS A 742 22.84 39.56 9.62
CA LYS A 742 23.01 41.02 9.67
C LYS A 742 23.74 41.45 10.93
N ASN A 743 23.30 40.98 12.10
CA ASN A 743 23.94 41.30 13.38
C ASN A 743 25.41 40.85 13.40
N TYR A 744 25.71 39.66 12.88
CA TYR A 744 27.08 39.16 12.77
C TYR A 744 27.96 39.99 11.83
N ARG A 745 27.46 40.31 10.62
CA ARG A 745 28.13 41.24 9.69
C ARG A 745 28.41 42.59 10.33
N ASP A 746 27.46 43.13 11.09
CA ASP A 746 27.59 44.44 11.74
C ASP A 746 28.61 44.39 12.90
N GLN A 747 28.72 43.28 13.63
CA GLN A 747 29.82 43.04 14.59
C GLN A 747 31.20 42.97 13.92
N LEU A 748 31.31 42.30 12.77
CA LEU A 748 32.54 42.29 11.97
C LEU A 748 32.93 43.69 11.47
N ARG A 749 31.93 44.52 11.13
CA ARG A 749 32.14 45.92 10.74
C ARG A 749 32.77 46.74 11.86
N GLU A 750 32.34 46.56 13.10
CA GLU A 750 32.94 47.23 14.26
C GLU A 750 34.41 46.83 14.45
N LYS A 751 34.76 45.57 14.19
CA LYS A 751 36.16 45.07 14.25
C LYS A 751 37.06 45.59 13.13
N LEU A 752 36.49 46.12 12.05
CA LEU A 752 37.20 46.75 10.92
C LEU A 752 37.38 48.27 11.08
N LEU A 753 36.69 48.91 12.02
CA LEU A 753 36.91 50.32 12.33
C LEU A 753 38.25 50.49 13.07
N PRO A 754 39.07 51.50 12.71
CA PRO A 754 40.27 51.80 13.48
C PRO A 754 39.89 52.22 14.91
N LEU A 755 40.56 51.62 15.89
CA LEU A 755 40.47 52.02 17.30
C LEU A 755 40.96 53.48 17.44
N ASN A 756 40.02 54.39 17.69
CA ASN A 756 40.26 55.81 18.03
C ASN A 756 40.51 55.99 19.53
#